data_AF-A0A059G2W5-F1
#
_entry.id   AF-A0A059G2W5-F1
#
_cell.length_a   1.000
_cell.length_b   1.000
_cell.length_c   1.000
_cell.angle_alpha   90.00
_cell.angle_beta   90.00
_cell.angle_gamma   90.00
#
_symmetry.space_group_name_H-M   'P 1'
#
loop_
_entity.id
_entity.type
_entity.pdbx_description
1 polymer ?
#
loop_
_entity_poly.entity_id
_entity_poly.type
_entity_poly.pdbx_seq_one_letter_code
_entity_poly.pdbx_strand_id
1 'polypeptide(L)'
;MSLDEKINRHFAGRVVRKDLVKAVKGNAIVPSYVLEYLLGQYCATDDEASIQTGIATVKEILRKHYVHRNEAKLVQSNIKEKGRYKVIDRVTVALNEKKDAYQAIFSNLGIKNVIVDSVTVKAHPKLLVGGVWCICDIEYQYTEDKDASPWILEDLKPIQLSHFDYQEYLSARKEFTTDEWIDLLIQSIGFRPEFLGRRNKLTQLMRLIPFVERNYNLIELGPKGTGKSHIYSEFSPHGILISGGEVSVPKLFVNNSTGNIGLVGYWDVVAFDEFAGKAKRVDKGLVDIMKNYMANKSFSRGIETLGAEASMVFVGNTRHTLPYMLKNTDLFDELPEKYYDSAFIDRIHAYIPGWEVDVIRGEMFSSGYGFVVDYIAEILKHLRNDDYSDRFANSFRLASDISTRDRDGIRKTFSGLMKIIFPHDGATTEEVEELLRLSIEGRKRVKDQLMRIDSTYPDVDFAYSTANGEIKSVATLEETQYPSYYNRGARPTEVSDVDAPPSSADSAGATASKAADQPSEGHREYQENQKGVSFDLLFGPYLQGAKRVEIVDPYIRVFHQTRAVMEFIETVVRRKAPEDEVQVMLTTVEDETRAVQQSDYLGQVADAARMAGVLFEWRFVSADSLHGRSISTETGWKIVLDRGLDIFQRFEMNNAFSIENRLQELRAVKGFYVTYVRQPEELTEPKSETGADPILELVSKGESKDREFKSSLRWNFQDEKIDTAMEQAVLVAIAALANTSGGVLCIGIDDNKNIVGLERDYATFRKPNRDGFELRLHDLLVAEFGQAFCTSFLETAFHQVDGLDFCAISVRRSRDPIYVTKADKKSGAKSSVIYTRVGNSSRELSVEEALNYFKNRL
;
A
#
# COMPACT_ATOMS: atom_id res chain seq x y z
N MET A 1 -19.46 -0.22 -5.06
CA MET A 1 -19.22 1.16 -5.49
C MET A 1 -17.73 1.39 -5.42
N SER A 2 -17.11 1.89 -6.48
CA SER A 2 -15.68 2.22 -6.46
C SER A 2 -15.40 3.42 -5.56
N LEU A 3 -14.14 3.61 -5.15
CA LEU A 3 -13.75 4.77 -4.33
C LEU A 3 -14.06 6.09 -5.06
N ASP A 4 -13.73 6.21 -6.34
CA ASP A 4 -13.98 7.42 -7.13
C ASP A 4 -15.49 7.72 -7.30
N GLU A 5 -16.35 6.71 -7.46
CA GLU A 5 -17.82 6.89 -7.46
C GLU A 5 -18.31 7.43 -6.12
N LYS A 6 -17.77 6.92 -5.00
CA LYS A 6 -18.09 7.38 -3.65
C LYS A 6 -17.69 8.83 -3.44
N ILE A 7 -16.48 9.18 -3.87
CA ILE A 7 -15.92 10.52 -3.77
C ILE A 7 -16.82 11.52 -4.51
N ASN A 8 -17.18 11.23 -5.76
CA ASN A 8 -18.06 12.11 -6.54
C ASN A 8 -19.46 12.24 -5.93
N ARG A 9 -20.01 11.16 -5.37
CA ARG A 9 -21.34 11.20 -4.74
C ARG A 9 -21.40 12.13 -3.53
N HIS A 10 -20.39 12.10 -2.67
CA HIS A 10 -20.39 12.84 -1.40
C HIS A 10 -19.70 14.20 -1.46
N PHE A 11 -18.82 14.43 -2.45
CA PHE A 11 -18.04 15.65 -2.57
C PHE A 11 -18.12 16.29 -3.96
N ALA A 12 -19.24 16.13 -4.67
CA ALA A 12 -19.48 16.78 -5.96
C ALA A 12 -19.14 18.28 -5.90
N GLY A 13 -18.39 18.76 -6.90
CA GLY A 13 -17.94 20.16 -6.96
C GLY A 13 -16.77 20.52 -6.02
N ARG A 14 -16.29 19.60 -5.19
CA ARG A 14 -15.19 19.79 -4.22
C ARG A 14 -14.00 18.88 -4.50
N VAL A 15 -14.12 18.05 -5.53
CA VAL A 15 -13.13 17.06 -5.97
C VAL A 15 -12.88 17.20 -7.46
N VAL A 16 -11.68 16.85 -7.88
CA VAL A 16 -11.25 16.91 -9.27
C VAL A 16 -10.35 15.72 -9.57
N ARG A 17 -10.40 15.24 -10.81
CA ARG A 17 -9.46 14.24 -11.31
C ARG A 17 -8.04 14.80 -11.39
N LYS A 18 -7.10 14.13 -10.74
CA LYS A 18 -5.74 14.64 -10.52
C LYS A 18 -4.83 14.57 -11.74
N ASP A 19 -5.15 13.72 -12.71
CA ASP A 19 -4.47 13.67 -14.01
C ASP A 19 -4.72 14.93 -14.87
N LEU A 20 -5.89 15.57 -14.71
CA LEU A 20 -6.29 16.71 -15.54
C LEU A 20 -5.37 17.93 -15.37
N VAL A 21 -4.78 18.11 -14.18
CA VAL A 21 -3.82 19.18 -13.93
C VAL A 21 -2.64 19.08 -14.90
N LYS A 22 -2.12 17.88 -15.15
CA LYS A 22 -1.02 17.66 -16.11
C LYS A 22 -1.45 17.95 -17.54
N ALA A 23 -2.68 17.57 -17.92
CA ALA A 23 -3.23 17.80 -19.25
C ALA A 23 -3.44 19.29 -19.60
N VAL A 24 -3.66 20.12 -18.58
CA VAL A 24 -3.89 21.57 -18.71
C VAL A 24 -2.62 22.38 -18.54
N LYS A 25 -1.73 22.00 -17.61
CA LYS A 25 -0.53 22.76 -17.23
C LYS A 25 0.32 23.15 -18.44
N GLY A 26 0.54 22.23 -19.39
CA GLY A 26 1.27 22.50 -20.63
C GLY A 26 2.55 23.32 -20.40
N ASN A 27 2.66 24.49 -21.05
CA ASN A 27 3.74 25.47 -20.85
C ASN A 27 3.36 26.63 -19.91
N ALA A 28 2.15 26.62 -19.34
CA ALA A 28 1.69 27.70 -18.48
C ALA A 28 2.41 27.66 -17.12
N ILE A 29 3.07 28.75 -16.74
CA ILE A 29 3.80 28.89 -15.47
C ILE A 29 2.80 29.33 -14.39
N VAL A 30 1.79 28.50 -14.16
CA VAL A 30 0.70 28.76 -13.20
C VAL A 30 0.80 27.74 -12.07
N PRO A 31 0.65 28.14 -10.80
CA PRO A 31 0.64 27.19 -9.68
C PRO A 31 -0.45 26.13 -9.83
N SER A 32 -0.18 24.90 -9.37
CA SER A 32 -1.11 23.78 -9.56
C SER A 32 -2.47 24.03 -8.90
N TYR A 33 -2.52 24.67 -7.73
CA TYR A 33 -3.79 25.00 -7.07
C TYR A 33 -4.66 25.97 -7.86
N VAL A 34 -4.08 26.86 -8.67
CA VAL A 34 -4.85 27.76 -9.56
C VAL A 34 -5.47 26.96 -10.70
N LEU A 35 -4.74 25.98 -11.24
CA LEU A 35 -5.26 25.07 -12.27
C LEU A 35 -6.38 24.20 -11.70
N GLU A 36 -6.20 23.66 -10.50
CA GLU A 36 -7.20 22.85 -9.81
C GLU A 36 -8.46 23.64 -9.50
N TYR A 37 -8.36 24.91 -9.10
CA TYR A 37 -9.54 25.78 -8.91
C TYR A 37 -10.33 25.93 -10.21
N LEU A 38 -9.66 26.26 -11.32
CA LEU A 38 -10.32 26.39 -12.61
C LEU A 38 -10.94 25.06 -13.06
N LEU A 39 -10.22 23.95 -12.87
CA LEU A 39 -10.74 22.62 -13.19
C LEU A 39 -11.92 22.23 -12.29
N GLY A 40 -11.91 22.60 -11.02
CA GLY A 40 -13.04 22.40 -10.12
C GLY A 40 -14.31 23.14 -10.56
N GLN A 41 -14.17 24.26 -11.28
CA GLN A 41 -15.33 25.00 -11.81
C GLN A 41 -15.89 24.42 -13.10
N TYR A 42 -15.02 23.92 -13.99
CA TYR A 42 -15.42 23.51 -15.35
C TYR A 42 -15.41 21.99 -15.58
N CYS A 43 -14.82 21.21 -14.68
CA CYS A 43 -14.66 19.75 -14.80
C CYS A 43 -15.15 18.99 -13.54
N ALA A 44 -16.09 19.55 -12.78
CA ALA A 44 -16.70 18.91 -11.60
C ALA A 44 -17.77 17.85 -11.95
N THR A 45 -17.46 16.96 -12.88
CA THR A 45 -18.35 15.88 -13.34
C THR A 45 -17.53 14.62 -13.64
N ASP A 46 -18.19 13.48 -13.73
CA ASP A 46 -17.63 12.19 -14.16
C ASP A 46 -17.93 11.86 -15.64
N ASP A 47 -18.72 12.71 -16.32
CA ASP A 47 -18.93 12.62 -17.76
C ASP A 47 -17.70 13.08 -18.55
N GLU A 48 -17.05 12.14 -19.26
CA GLU A 48 -15.82 12.38 -20.00
C GLU A 48 -15.99 13.44 -21.10
N ALA A 49 -17.14 13.51 -21.78
CA ALA A 49 -17.38 14.51 -22.81
C ALA A 49 -17.43 15.94 -22.24
N SER A 50 -18.08 16.10 -21.08
CA SER A 50 -18.13 17.35 -20.33
C SER A 50 -16.75 17.73 -19.80
N ILE A 51 -15.97 16.77 -19.29
CA ILE A 51 -14.58 16.99 -18.84
C ILE A 51 -13.72 17.53 -20.00
N GLN A 52 -13.78 16.94 -21.19
CA GLN A 52 -12.98 17.41 -22.34
C GLN A 52 -13.35 18.84 -22.75
N THR A 53 -14.65 19.16 -22.72
CA THR A 53 -15.14 20.53 -22.98
C THR A 53 -14.66 21.51 -21.90
N GLY A 54 -14.67 21.08 -20.64
CA GLY A 54 -14.15 21.84 -19.50
C GLY A 54 -12.65 22.12 -19.64
N ILE A 55 -11.84 21.11 -19.99
CA ILE A 55 -10.40 21.25 -20.24
C ILE A 55 -10.14 22.29 -21.35
N ALA A 56 -10.87 22.23 -22.45
CA ALA A 56 -10.74 23.20 -23.54
C ALA A 56 -11.05 24.62 -23.06
N THR A 57 -12.11 24.78 -22.24
CA THR A 57 -12.49 26.06 -21.64
C THR A 57 -11.41 26.60 -20.72
N VAL A 58 -10.84 25.77 -19.83
CA VAL A 58 -9.76 26.18 -18.93
C VAL A 58 -8.50 26.60 -19.72
N LYS A 59 -8.11 25.82 -20.74
CA LYS A 59 -6.98 26.18 -21.61
C LYS A 59 -7.21 27.53 -22.29
N GLU A 60 -8.41 27.80 -22.74
CA GLU A 60 -8.76 29.07 -23.38
C GLU A 60 -8.75 30.24 -22.40
N ILE A 61 -9.24 30.04 -21.16
CA ILE A 61 -9.16 31.04 -20.08
C ILE A 61 -7.70 31.40 -19.79
N LEU A 62 -6.84 30.40 -19.60
CA LEU A 62 -5.42 30.63 -19.36
C LEU A 62 -4.77 31.36 -20.53
N ARG A 63 -5.00 30.91 -21.76
CA ARG A 63 -4.43 31.54 -22.96
C ARG A 63 -4.83 33.01 -23.13
N LYS A 64 -6.08 33.36 -22.78
CA LYS A 64 -6.61 34.72 -22.96
C LYS A 64 -6.29 35.66 -21.80
N HIS A 65 -6.31 35.15 -20.57
CA HIS A 65 -6.35 35.99 -19.37
C HIS A 65 -5.09 35.86 -18.52
N TYR A 66 -4.32 34.78 -18.61
CA TYR A 66 -3.07 34.68 -17.87
C TYR A 66 -2.04 35.68 -18.41
N VAL A 67 -1.45 36.45 -17.51
CA VAL A 67 -0.44 37.45 -17.89
C VAL A 67 0.95 36.83 -17.82
N HIS A 68 1.56 36.61 -18.98
CA HIS A 68 2.97 36.29 -19.07
C HIS A 68 3.81 37.56 -18.92
N ARG A 69 4.86 37.52 -18.08
CA ARG A 69 5.70 38.70 -17.78
C ARG A 69 6.33 39.35 -19.01
N ASN A 70 6.75 38.56 -19.99
CA ASN A 70 7.31 39.05 -21.26
C ASN A 70 6.26 39.72 -22.17
N GLU A 71 4.98 39.42 -21.98
CA GLU A 71 3.86 39.97 -22.76
C GLU A 71 3.09 41.06 -22.01
N ALA A 72 3.52 41.42 -20.79
CA ALA A 72 2.83 42.38 -19.94
C ALA A 72 2.50 43.70 -20.65
N LYS A 73 3.43 44.21 -21.47
CA LYS A 73 3.23 45.45 -22.25
C LYS A 73 2.20 45.31 -23.36
N LEU A 74 2.14 44.13 -24.00
CA LEU A 74 1.10 43.82 -24.98
C LEU A 74 -0.27 43.76 -24.31
N VAL A 75 -0.38 43.10 -23.15
CA VAL A 75 -1.63 43.05 -22.37
C VAL A 75 -2.05 44.44 -21.90
N GLN A 76 -1.13 45.28 -21.41
CA GLN A 76 -1.40 46.69 -21.08
C GLN A 76 -1.97 47.47 -22.28
N SER A 77 -1.39 47.30 -23.47
CA SER A 77 -1.92 47.90 -24.69
C SER A 77 -3.31 47.38 -25.04
N ASN A 78 -3.55 46.07 -24.91
CA ASN A 78 -4.86 45.48 -25.17
C ASN A 78 -5.93 46.02 -24.22
N ILE A 79 -5.61 46.23 -22.94
CA ILE A 79 -6.51 46.86 -21.98
C ILE A 79 -6.84 48.29 -22.45
N LYS A 80 -5.83 49.09 -22.81
CA LYS A 80 -6.03 50.45 -23.31
C LYS A 80 -6.94 50.50 -24.54
N GLU A 81 -6.71 49.65 -25.54
CA GLU A 81 -7.49 49.68 -26.79
C GLU A 81 -8.91 49.11 -26.61
N LYS A 82 -9.12 48.17 -25.70
CA LYS A 82 -10.44 47.56 -25.43
C LYS A 82 -11.23 48.24 -24.30
N GLY A 83 -10.60 49.17 -23.57
CA GLY A 83 -11.14 49.78 -22.36
C GLY A 83 -11.01 48.85 -21.14
N ARG A 84 -11.61 47.66 -21.20
CA ARG A 84 -11.63 46.68 -20.10
C ARG A 84 -11.08 45.32 -20.51
N TYR A 85 -10.36 44.67 -19.61
CA TYR A 85 -9.85 43.31 -19.82
C TYR A 85 -9.78 42.51 -18.52
N LYS A 86 -10.07 41.20 -18.61
CA LYS A 86 -9.91 40.26 -17.51
C LYS A 86 -8.49 39.69 -17.51
N VAL A 87 -7.85 39.67 -16.36
CA VAL A 87 -6.48 39.16 -16.15
C VAL A 87 -6.41 38.19 -14.98
N ILE A 88 -5.53 37.20 -15.09
CA ILE A 88 -5.13 36.30 -13.99
C ILE A 88 -3.70 36.67 -13.61
N ASP A 89 -3.53 37.17 -12.39
CA ASP A 89 -2.25 37.65 -11.89
C ASP A 89 -2.15 37.51 -10.35
N ARG A 90 -0.92 37.57 -9.83
CA ARG A 90 -0.65 37.67 -8.40
C ARG A 90 -0.67 39.15 -7.98
N VAL A 91 -1.62 39.48 -7.12
CA VAL A 91 -1.89 40.85 -6.67
C VAL A 91 -1.44 41.03 -5.22
N THR A 92 -0.64 42.06 -4.95
CA THR A 92 -0.26 42.49 -3.61
C THR A 92 -0.81 43.88 -3.36
N VAL A 93 -1.32 44.17 -2.17
CA VAL A 93 -1.86 45.47 -1.78
C VAL A 93 -0.97 46.08 -0.70
N ALA A 94 -0.88 47.41 -0.66
CA ALA A 94 -0.25 48.15 0.44
C ALA A 94 -1.07 49.40 0.76
N LEU A 95 -1.05 49.85 2.01
CA LEU A 95 -1.60 51.14 2.40
C LEU A 95 -0.64 52.26 1.96
N ASN A 96 -1.12 53.20 1.17
CA ASN A 96 -0.41 54.43 0.87
C ASN A 96 -0.84 55.53 1.83
N GLU A 97 -0.08 55.70 2.91
CA GLU A 97 -0.38 56.68 3.98
C GLU A 97 -0.47 58.12 3.48
N LYS A 98 0.24 58.47 2.39
CA LYS A 98 0.22 59.83 1.83
C LYS A 98 -1.07 60.13 1.07
N LYS A 99 -1.71 59.09 0.51
CA LYS A 99 -2.94 59.20 -0.27
C LYS A 99 -4.17 58.66 0.47
N ASP A 100 -3.98 58.19 1.69
CA ASP A 100 -5.01 57.50 2.50
C ASP A 100 -5.81 56.46 1.70
N ALA A 101 -5.09 55.64 0.92
CA ALA A 101 -5.72 54.68 0.01
C ALA A 101 -4.93 53.37 -0.06
N TYR A 102 -5.64 52.25 -0.18
CA TYR A 102 -5.02 50.98 -0.50
C TYR A 102 -4.69 50.91 -1.98
N GLN A 103 -3.48 50.45 -2.29
CA GLN A 103 -2.97 50.37 -3.65
C GLN A 103 -2.45 48.97 -3.96
N ALA A 104 -2.97 48.38 -5.03
CA ALA A 104 -2.55 47.11 -5.59
C ALA A 104 -1.36 47.25 -6.54
N ILE A 105 -0.54 46.20 -6.52
CA ILE A 105 0.59 45.92 -7.40
C ILE A 105 0.34 44.56 -8.04
N PHE A 106 0.35 44.54 -9.36
CA PHE A 106 0.17 43.33 -10.16
C PHE A 106 1.54 42.80 -10.57
N SER A 107 1.85 41.57 -10.17
CA SER A 107 3.20 41.01 -10.28
C SER A 107 3.62 40.74 -11.72
N ASN A 108 2.74 40.20 -12.55
CA ASN A 108 3.06 39.83 -13.92
C ASN A 108 2.68 40.94 -14.91
N LEU A 109 1.52 41.57 -14.73
CA LEU A 109 1.08 42.71 -15.52
C LEU A 109 1.95 43.95 -15.28
N GLY A 110 2.60 44.04 -14.12
CA GLY A 110 3.60 45.09 -13.84
C GLY A 110 3.00 46.47 -13.67
N ILE A 111 1.70 46.57 -13.34
CA ILE A 111 1.03 47.83 -12.98
C ILE A 111 1.06 48.02 -11.46
N LYS A 112 1.08 49.28 -11.03
CA LYS A 112 1.17 49.70 -9.64
C LYS A 112 0.20 50.84 -9.38
N ASN A 113 -0.02 51.14 -8.10
CA ASN A 113 -0.86 52.24 -7.63
C ASN A 113 -2.35 52.10 -8.00
N VAL A 114 -2.80 50.89 -8.31
CA VAL A 114 -4.21 50.60 -8.64
C VAL A 114 -5.03 50.70 -7.36
N ILE A 115 -6.01 51.59 -7.29
CA ILE A 115 -6.78 51.80 -6.05
C ILE A 115 -7.63 50.55 -5.76
N VAL A 116 -7.64 50.14 -4.49
CA VAL A 116 -8.48 49.06 -3.98
C VAL A 116 -9.33 49.60 -2.85
N ASP A 117 -10.61 49.25 -2.82
CA ASP A 117 -11.49 49.68 -1.75
C ASP A 117 -11.18 48.95 -0.43
N SER A 118 -11.52 49.59 0.69
CA SER A 118 -11.25 49.04 2.02
C SER A 118 -12.05 47.77 2.34
N VAL A 119 -13.20 47.55 1.69
CA VAL A 119 -14.04 46.36 1.94
C VAL A 119 -13.35 45.13 1.38
N THR A 120 -12.84 45.22 0.15
CA THR A 120 -12.05 44.15 -0.50
C THR A 120 -10.82 43.78 0.32
N VAL A 121 -10.07 44.77 0.82
CA VAL A 121 -8.86 44.51 1.64
C VAL A 121 -9.22 43.86 2.98
N LYS A 122 -10.31 44.28 3.62
CA LYS A 122 -10.79 43.67 4.88
C LYS A 122 -11.28 42.24 4.68
N ALA A 123 -11.93 41.95 3.55
CA ALA A 123 -12.36 40.60 3.19
C ALA A 123 -11.16 39.68 2.88
N HIS A 124 -10.08 40.24 2.32
CA HIS A 124 -8.92 39.48 1.84
C HIS A 124 -7.58 40.04 2.38
N PRO A 125 -7.33 39.96 3.71
CA PRO A 125 -6.17 40.59 4.35
C PRO A 125 -4.82 40.07 3.86
N LYS A 126 -4.77 38.85 3.30
CA LYS A 126 -3.56 38.25 2.71
C LYS A 126 -2.98 39.04 1.54
N LEU A 127 -3.78 39.88 0.89
CA LEU A 127 -3.31 40.78 -0.15
C LEU A 127 -2.20 41.71 0.38
N LEU A 128 -2.17 42.04 1.67
CA LEU A 128 -1.24 43.00 2.27
C LEU A 128 0.20 42.51 2.49
N VAL A 129 0.50 41.23 2.19
CA VAL A 129 1.72 40.59 2.71
C VAL A 129 2.55 39.94 1.61
N GLY A 130 1.99 38.87 1.04
CA GLY A 130 2.69 37.98 0.10
C GLY A 130 2.07 38.02 -1.28
N GLY A 131 0.95 38.72 -1.45
CA GLY A 131 0.14 38.73 -2.66
C GLY A 131 -0.59 37.41 -2.91
N VAL A 132 -1.79 37.52 -3.49
CA VAL A 132 -2.71 36.40 -3.74
C VAL A 132 -2.98 36.32 -5.25
N TRP A 133 -3.11 35.10 -5.78
CA TRP A 133 -3.55 34.92 -7.16
C TRP A 133 -5.03 35.28 -7.29
N CYS A 134 -5.33 36.19 -8.21
CA CYS A 134 -6.65 36.74 -8.41
C CYS A 134 -7.03 36.73 -9.89
N ILE A 135 -8.32 36.60 -10.15
CA ILE A 135 -8.93 36.96 -11.41
C ILE A 135 -9.44 38.39 -11.23
N CYS A 136 -8.87 39.33 -11.99
CA CYS A 136 -9.18 40.75 -11.89
C CYS A 136 -9.75 41.28 -13.19
N ASP A 137 -10.72 42.19 -13.09
CA ASP A 137 -11.16 43.02 -14.21
C ASP A 137 -10.47 44.38 -14.10
N ILE A 138 -9.66 44.70 -15.10
CA ILE A 138 -8.87 45.93 -15.15
C ILE A 138 -9.36 46.79 -16.30
N GLU A 139 -9.56 48.07 -15.99
CA GLU A 139 -9.88 49.11 -16.93
C GLU A 139 -8.73 50.12 -17.03
N TYR A 140 -8.58 50.71 -18.22
CA TYR A 140 -7.65 51.81 -18.45
C TYR A 140 -8.41 53.06 -18.86
N GLN A 141 -8.28 54.11 -18.05
CA GLN A 141 -8.83 55.42 -18.34
C GLN A 141 -7.71 56.46 -18.20
N TYR A 142 -7.41 57.15 -19.30
CA TYR A 142 -6.43 58.23 -19.27
C TYR A 142 -6.90 59.37 -18.36
N THR A 143 -5.98 59.90 -17.56
CA THR A 143 -6.20 61.04 -16.68
C THR A 143 -5.03 62.01 -16.81
N GLU A 144 -5.31 63.31 -16.82
CA GLU A 144 -4.30 64.37 -16.82
C GLU A 144 -3.72 64.62 -15.41
N ASP A 145 -4.41 64.12 -14.38
CA ASP A 145 -3.94 64.20 -12.99
C ASP A 145 -2.75 63.25 -12.78
N LYS A 146 -1.59 63.83 -12.50
CA LYS A 146 -0.33 63.10 -12.25
C LYS A 146 -0.40 62.21 -11.02
N ASP A 147 -1.32 62.49 -10.09
CA ASP A 147 -1.51 61.73 -8.86
C ASP A 147 -2.56 60.63 -8.98
N ALA A 148 -3.39 60.62 -10.02
CA ALA A 148 -4.37 59.58 -10.27
C ALA A 148 -3.75 58.40 -11.03
N SER A 149 -4.10 57.17 -10.61
CA SER A 149 -3.74 55.98 -11.38
C SER A 149 -4.65 55.87 -12.61
N PRO A 150 -4.11 55.72 -13.84
CA PRO A 150 -4.93 55.49 -15.02
C PRO A 150 -5.49 54.06 -15.09
N TRP A 151 -5.04 53.18 -14.19
CA TRP A 151 -5.53 51.81 -14.04
C TRP A 151 -6.59 51.75 -12.95
N ILE A 152 -7.76 51.23 -13.31
CA ILE A 152 -8.92 51.09 -12.45
C ILE A 152 -9.19 49.61 -12.24
N LEU A 153 -9.41 49.21 -10.99
CA LEU A 153 -9.81 47.86 -10.61
C LEU A 153 -11.33 47.82 -10.47
N GLU A 154 -11.99 47.11 -11.38
CA GLU A 154 -13.45 46.96 -11.38
C GLU A 154 -13.90 45.80 -10.48
N ASP A 155 -13.21 44.66 -10.57
CA ASP A 155 -13.51 43.46 -9.80
C ASP A 155 -12.21 42.74 -9.46
N LEU A 156 -12.13 42.21 -8.24
CA LEU A 156 -11.00 41.42 -7.76
C LEU A 156 -11.53 40.18 -7.05
N LYS A 157 -11.30 39.02 -7.67
CA LYS A 157 -11.71 37.73 -7.11
C LYS A 157 -10.48 36.89 -6.82
N PRO A 158 -10.12 36.69 -5.54
CA PRO A 158 -9.09 35.74 -5.17
C PRO A 158 -9.47 34.34 -5.66
N ILE A 159 -8.48 33.58 -6.09
CA ILE A 159 -8.63 32.18 -6.50
C ILE A 159 -8.71 31.33 -5.24
N GLN A 160 -9.90 31.34 -4.62
CA GLN A 160 -10.27 30.66 -3.39
C GLN A 160 -11.74 30.25 -3.47
N LEU A 161 -12.14 29.17 -2.79
CA LEU A 161 -13.55 28.78 -2.68
C LEU A 161 -14.40 29.86 -2.02
N SER A 162 -15.59 30.07 -2.57
CA SER A 162 -16.56 31.07 -2.11
C SER A 162 -17.34 30.66 -0.86
N HIS A 163 -17.44 29.35 -0.57
CA HIS A 163 -18.18 28.83 0.57
C HIS A 163 -17.57 27.53 1.11
N PHE A 164 -17.35 27.49 2.42
CA PHE A 164 -16.82 26.36 3.17
C PHE A 164 -17.85 25.92 4.22
N ASP A 165 -18.33 24.69 4.13
CA ASP A 165 -19.22 24.06 5.12
C ASP A 165 -18.49 22.90 5.80
N TYR A 166 -18.08 23.13 7.05
CA TYR A 166 -17.38 22.13 7.84
C TYR A 166 -18.29 20.99 8.32
N GLN A 167 -19.58 21.25 8.58
CA GLN A 167 -20.51 20.22 9.06
C GLN A 167 -20.84 19.21 7.97
N GLU A 168 -20.96 19.67 6.73
CA GLU A 168 -21.11 18.79 5.58
C GLU A 168 -19.86 17.91 5.38
N TYR A 169 -18.66 18.47 5.55
CA TYR A 169 -17.41 17.70 5.50
C TYR A 169 -17.37 16.59 6.55
N LEU A 170 -17.74 16.88 7.80
CA LEU A 170 -17.80 15.87 8.87
C LEU A 170 -18.86 14.79 8.60
N SER A 171 -20.01 15.19 8.07
CA SER A 171 -21.09 14.26 7.74
C SER A 171 -20.67 13.34 6.59
N ALA A 172 -20.07 13.89 5.53
CA ALA A 172 -19.55 13.12 4.41
C ALA A 172 -18.41 12.19 4.84
N ARG A 173 -17.50 12.63 5.74
CA ARG A 173 -16.42 11.78 6.27
C ARG A 173 -16.95 10.48 6.90
N LYS A 174 -18.10 10.51 7.58
CA LYS A 174 -18.68 9.33 8.25
C LYS A 174 -19.12 8.24 7.28
N GLU A 175 -19.33 8.58 6.01
CA GLU A 175 -19.70 7.63 4.97
C GLU A 175 -18.52 6.79 4.48
N PHE A 176 -17.27 7.16 4.81
CA PHE A 176 -16.04 6.46 4.41
C PHE A 176 -15.45 5.63 5.54
N THR A 177 -14.94 4.45 5.20
CA THR A 177 -14.06 3.71 6.13
C THR A 177 -12.74 4.48 6.33
N THR A 178 -11.98 4.14 7.37
CA THR A 178 -10.67 4.78 7.62
C THR A 178 -9.70 4.58 6.45
N ASP A 179 -9.64 3.37 5.88
CA ASP A 179 -8.76 3.09 4.74
C ASP A 179 -9.18 3.85 3.47
N GLU A 180 -10.48 3.87 3.15
CA GLU A 180 -11.00 4.66 2.01
C GLU A 180 -10.73 6.15 2.20
N TRP A 181 -10.84 6.64 3.43
CA TRP A 181 -10.58 8.05 3.75
C TRP A 181 -9.10 8.42 3.60
N ILE A 182 -8.21 7.59 4.12
CA ILE A 182 -6.76 7.76 3.94
C ILE A 182 -6.45 7.72 2.44
N ASP A 183 -7.03 6.81 1.68
CA ASP A 183 -6.82 6.71 0.24
C ASP A 183 -7.28 7.96 -0.52
N LEU A 184 -8.44 8.52 -0.17
CA LEU A 184 -8.89 9.81 -0.70
C LEU A 184 -7.92 10.95 -0.36
N LEU A 185 -7.40 11.02 0.87
CA LEU A 185 -6.40 12.03 1.25
C LEU A 185 -5.09 11.86 0.46
N ILE A 186 -4.66 10.61 0.23
CA ILE A 186 -3.49 10.27 -0.56
C ILE A 186 -3.66 10.63 -2.04
N GLN A 187 -4.84 10.38 -2.62
CA GLN A 187 -5.20 10.87 -3.96
C GLN A 187 -5.21 12.41 -3.99
N SER A 188 -5.69 13.06 -2.93
CA SER A 188 -5.76 14.52 -2.83
C SER A 188 -4.38 15.20 -2.85
N ILE A 189 -3.37 14.60 -2.22
CA ILE A 189 -1.97 15.06 -2.30
C ILE A 189 -1.27 14.63 -3.61
N GLY A 190 -1.94 13.84 -4.46
CA GLY A 190 -1.52 13.51 -5.82
C GLY A 190 -0.95 12.10 -6.04
N PHE A 191 -0.99 11.20 -5.04
CA PHE A 191 -0.42 9.86 -5.15
C PHE A 191 -1.49 8.76 -5.31
N ARG A 192 -1.10 7.66 -5.92
CA ARG A 192 -1.88 6.42 -6.04
C ARG A 192 -1.78 5.62 -4.74
N PRO A 193 -2.90 5.39 -4.02
CA PRO A 193 -2.86 4.70 -2.74
C PRO A 193 -2.31 3.27 -2.82
N GLU A 194 -2.51 2.56 -3.93
CA GLU A 194 -2.06 1.19 -4.13
C GLU A 194 -0.54 1.03 -4.30
N PHE A 195 0.20 2.14 -4.46
CA PHE A 195 1.67 2.14 -4.51
C PHE A 195 2.30 2.41 -3.13
N LEU A 196 1.49 2.75 -2.12
CA LEU A 196 1.98 3.10 -0.80
C LEU A 196 1.45 2.12 0.24
N GLY A 197 2.35 1.59 1.07
CA GLY A 197 2.00 0.87 2.29
C GLY A 197 1.28 1.76 3.31
N ARG A 198 0.64 1.18 4.33
CA ARG A 198 -0.13 1.95 5.33
C ARG A 198 0.78 2.93 6.07
N ARG A 199 1.97 2.48 6.48
CA ARG A 199 3.00 3.34 7.08
C ARG A 199 3.40 4.50 6.16
N ASN A 200 3.64 4.22 4.88
CA ASN A 200 4.00 5.27 3.91
C ASN A 200 2.87 6.29 3.71
N LYS A 201 1.61 5.85 3.69
CA LYS A 201 0.47 6.76 3.64
C LYS A 201 0.44 7.67 4.86
N LEU A 202 0.56 7.12 6.08
CA LEU A 202 0.60 7.91 7.31
C LEU A 202 1.78 8.90 7.33
N THR A 203 2.98 8.48 6.89
CA THR A 203 4.14 9.37 6.76
C THR A 203 3.89 10.51 5.77
N GLN A 204 3.20 10.26 4.65
CA GLN A 204 2.78 11.34 3.75
C GLN A 204 1.78 12.30 4.42
N LEU A 205 0.83 11.78 5.19
CA LEU A 205 -0.15 12.60 5.92
C LEU A 205 0.51 13.41 7.06
N MET A 206 1.61 12.94 7.66
CA MET A 206 2.37 13.73 8.64
C MET A 206 2.87 15.06 8.07
N ARG A 207 3.13 15.13 6.75
CA ARG A 207 3.51 16.38 6.06
C ARG A 207 2.38 17.42 6.05
N LEU A 208 1.13 17.02 6.31
CA LEU A 208 -0.02 17.92 6.40
C LEU A 208 -0.23 18.48 7.82
N ILE A 209 0.38 17.88 8.85
CA ILE A 209 0.25 18.33 10.25
C ILE A 209 0.56 19.83 10.44
N PRO A 210 1.63 20.40 9.83
CA PRO A 210 1.89 21.84 9.94
C PRO A 210 0.71 22.73 9.54
N PHE A 211 -0.16 22.27 8.64
CA PHE A 211 -1.35 23.01 8.19
C PHE A 211 -2.52 22.92 9.17
N VAL A 212 -2.64 21.85 9.96
CA VAL A 212 -3.72 21.66 10.96
C VAL A 212 -3.31 21.98 12.38
N GLU A 213 -2.01 22.08 12.67
CA GLU A 213 -1.48 22.42 13.99
C GLU A 213 -0.80 23.77 13.99
N ARG A 214 -1.03 24.57 15.05
CA ARG A 214 -0.40 25.87 15.24
C ARG A 214 0.99 25.70 15.84
N ASN A 215 1.99 26.40 15.28
CA ASN A 215 3.38 26.35 15.74
C ASN A 215 3.89 24.91 15.89
N TYR A 216 3.62 24.09 14.89
CA TYR A 216 4.17 22.76 14.77
C TYR A 216 5.49 22.84 13.99
N ASN A 217 6.54 22.29 14.59
CA ASN A 217 7.90 22.33 14.05
C ASN A 217 8.27 20.94 13.57
N LEU A 218 8.46 20.79 12.26
CA LEU A 218 8.69 19.53 11.61
C LEU A 218 10.02 19.56 10.87
N ILE A 219 10.77 18.46 10.90
CA ILE A 219 11.93 18.29 10.03
C ILE A 219 11.78 17.01 9.20
N GLU A 220 12.17 17.09 7.94
CA GLU A 220 12.27 15.95 7.05
C GLU A 220 13.63 15.97 6.33
N LEU A 221 14.47 14.97 6.62
CA LEU A 221 15.74 14.76 5.93
C LEU A 221 15.75 13.39 5.27
N GLY A 222 16.27 13.31 4.05
CA GLY A 222 16.44 12.04 3.35
C GLY A 222 16.99 12.19 1.93
N PRO A 223 17.02 11.11 1.14
CA PRO A 223 17.54 11.12 -0.22
C PRO A 223 16.80 12.10 -1.15
N LYS A 224 17.45 12.49 -2.24
CA LYS A 224 16.83 13.35 -3.27
C LYS A 224 15.69 12.62 -3.97
N GLY A 225 14.68 13.36 -4.46
CA GLY A 225 13.61 12.81 -5.29
C GLY A 225 12.41 12.21 -4.54
N THR A 226 12.31 12.39 -3.23
CA THR A 226 11.22 11.85 -2.38
C THR A 226 10.04 12.84 -2.18
N GLY A 227 9.98 13.92 -2.96
CA GLY A 227 8.87 14.89 -2.99
C GLY A 227 8.69 15.76 -1.74
N LYS A 228 9.71 15.83 -0.88
CA LYS A 228 9.67 16.50 0.43
C LYS A 228 9.18 17.96 0.39
N SER A 229 9.55 18.69 -0.65
CA SER A 229 9.24 20.13 -0.77
C SER A 229 7.91 20.41 -1.47
N HIS A 230 7.36 19.45 -2.22
CA HIS A 230 6.21 19.65 -3.11
C HIS A 230 4.93 20.04 -2.37
N ILE A 231 4.65 19.41 -1.22
CA ILE A 231 3.46 19.71 -0.41
C ILE A 231 3.48 21.18 0.05
N TYR A 232 4.61 21.71 0.46
CA TYR A 232 4.67 23.06 1.02
C TYR A 232 4.65 24.19 -0.03
N SER A 233 4.86 23.86 -1.32
CA SER A 233 4.78 24.83 -2.42
C SER A 233 3.45 24.79 -3.18
N GLU A 234 2.85 23.61 -3.36
CA GLU A 234 1.73 23.43 -4.30
C GLU A 234 0.41 23.02 -3.64
N PHE A 235 0.43 22.51 -2.39
CA PHE A 235 -0.76 21.91 -1.76
C PHE A 235 -1.64 22.89 -0.97
N SER A 236 -1.21 24.13 -0.74
CA SER A 236 -2.04 25.08 0.02
C SER A 236 -1.70 26.55 -0.25
N PRO A 237 -2.71 27.43 -0.37
CA PRO A 237 -2.50 28.88 -0.37
C PRO A 237 -2.16 29.44 1.03
N HIS A 238 -2.06 28.59 2.05
CA HIS A 238 -1.70 28.96 3.43
C HIS A 238 -0.23 28.65 3.77
N GLY A 239 0.54 28.06 2.84
CA GLY A 239 1.95 27.75 3.00
C GLY A 239 2.87 28.58 2.10
N ILE A 240 4.09 28.83 2.57
CA ILE A 240 5.17 29.42 1.75
C ILE A 240 6.45 28.59 1.85
N LEU A 241 7.06 28.30 0.69
CA LEU A 241 8.35 27.63 0.58
C LEU A 241 9.48 28.66 0.35
N ILE A 242 10.50 28.63 1.19
CA ILE A 242 11.71 29.46 1.10
C ILE A 242 12.85 28.58 0.58
N SER A 243 13.26 28.79 -0.67
CA SER A 243 14.40 28.08 -1.26
C SER A 243 15.74 28.72 -0.88
N GLY A 244 16.78 27.91 -0.72
CA GLY A 244 18.17 28.38 -0.62
C GLY A 244 18.70 28.59 0.81
N GLY A 245 17.87 28.47 1.86
CA GLY A 245 18.31 28.49 3.27
C GLY A 245 18.79 29.84 3.82
N GLU A 246 18.92 30.87 2.99
CA GLU A 246 19.29 32.22 3.41
C GLU A 246 18.02 33.09 3.61
N VAL A 247 17.50 33.10 4.84
CA VAL A 247 16.44 34.04 5.26
C VAL A 247 17.02 35.03 6.26
N SER A 248 16.57 36.28 6.21
CA SER A 248 16.94 37.31 7.19
C SER A 248 15.86 37.47 8.27
N VAL A 249 16.25 37.97 9.44
CA VAL A 249 15.32 38.29 10.53
C VAL A 249 14.16 39.19 10.08
N PRO A 250 14.39 40.28 9.31
CA PRO A 250 13.30 41.15 8.83
C PRO A 250 12.28 40.43 7.94
N LYS A 251 12.74 39.46 7.14
CA LYS A 251 11.86 38.72 6.24
C LYS A 251 11.02 37.69 7.00
N LEU A 252 11.62 37.02 7.99
CA LEU A 252 10.93 35.97 8.73
C LEU A 252 10.03 36.52 9.84
N PHE A 253 10.53 37.45 10.66
CA PHE A 253 9.89 37.89 11.91
C PHE A 253 9.40 39.32 11.90
N VAL A 254 10.31 40.29 11.89
CA VAL A 254 9.95 41.71 11.91
C VAL A 254 11.09 42.56 11.40
N ASN A 255 10.74 43.51 10.53
CA ASN A 255 11.66 44.55 10.15
C ASN A 255 11.67 45.64 11.23
N ASN A 256 12.77 45.76 11.98
CA ASN A 256 12.87 46.75 13.06
C ASN A 256 12.80 48.20 12.56
N SER A 257 13.16 48.47 11.30
CA SER A 257 13.13 49.82 10.72
C SER A 257 11.73 50.25 10.30
N THR A 258 10.93 49.35 9.72
CA THR A 258 9.56 49.68 9.24
C THR A 258 8.47 49.23 10.21
N GLY A 259 8.77 48.28 11.10
CA GLY A 259 7.82 47.66 12.01
C GLY A 259 6.93 46.58 11.41
N ASN A 260 7.11 46.27 10.13
CA ASN A 260 6.28 45.27 9.46
C ASN A 260 6.62 43.88 9.97
N ILE A 261 5.58 43.13 10.32
CA ILE A 261 5.68 41.71 10.63
C ILE A 261 6.12 40.96 9.36
N GLY A 262 6.96 39.95 9.54
CA GLY A 262 7.48 39.08 8.50
C GLY A 262 6.54 37.91 8.20
N LEU A 263 7.06 36.90 7.51
CA LEU A 263 6.29 35.76 7.02
C LEU A 263 5.49 35.03 8.12
N VAL A 264 6.03 34.89 9.33
CA VAL A 264 5.37 34.12 10.41
C VAL A 264 4.05 34.74 10.89
N GLY A 265 3.83 36.04 10.67
CA GLY A 265 2.59 36.70 11.08
C GLY A 265 1.41 36.48 10.14
N TYR A 266 1.62 35.89 8.97
CA TYR A 266 0.63 35.90 7.89
C TYR A 266 0.44 34.57 7.18
N TRP A 267 1.40 33.66 7.32
CA TRP A 267 1.35 32.32 6.76
C TRP A 267 1.09 31.30 7.87
N ASP A 268 0.30 30.27 7.58
CA ASP A 268 0.07 29.18 8.54
C ASP A 268 1.27 28.23 8.60
N VAL A 269 2.00 28.10 7.48
CA VAL A 269 3.20 27.27 7.35
C VAL A 269 4.32 28.02 6.63
N VAL A 270 5.50 28.04 7.24
CA VAL A 270 6.74 28.52 6.61
C VAL A 270 7.72 27.35 6.49
N ALA A 271 7.94 26.90 5.26
CA ALA A 271 8.82 25.78 4.95
C ALA A 271 10.16 26.26 4.37
N PHE A 272 11.25 25.61 4.78
CA PHE A 272 12.60 25.85 4.31
C PHE A 272 13.04 24.69 3.43
N ASP A 273 13.25 24.96 2.14
CA ASP A 273 13.77 23.98 1.20
C ASP A 273 15.30 24.01 1.16
N GLU A 274 15.89 22.87 0.83
CA GLU A 274 17.33 22.65 0.84
C GLU A 274 17.97 23.11 2.17
N PHE A 275 17.28 22.92 3.29
CA PHE A 275 17.74 23.40 4.59
C PHE A 275 19.10 22.80 4.99
N ALA A 276 19.37 21.58 4.53
CA ALA A 276 20.64 20.88 4.70
C ALA A 276 21.80 21.55 3.94
N GLY A 277 22.96 21.62 4.60
CA GLY A 277 24.24 22.06 4.02
C GLY A 277 25.10 22.83 5.02
N LYS A 278 26.18 22.21 5.51
CA LYS A 278 27.12 22.81 6.48
C LYS A 278 27.73 24.15 6.03
N ALA A 279 27.87 24.37 4.73
CA ALA A 279 28.49 25.58 4.17
C ALA A 279 27.57 26.81 4.12
N LYS A 280 26.28 26.67 4.49
CA LYS A 280 25.31 27.76 4.42
C LYS A 280 25.60 28.81 5.50
N ARG A 281 25.61 30.09 5.10
CA ARG A 281 25.79 31.22 6.02
C ARG A 281 24.46 31.53 6.70
N VAL A 282 24.44 31.38 8.02
CA VAL A 282 23.25 31.61 8.84
C VAL A 282 23.57 32.65 9.91
N ASP A 283 22.67 33.62 10.07
CA ASP A 283 22.74 34.60 11.15
C ASP A 283 22.40 33.92 12.48
N LYS A 284 23.29 34.02 13.47
CA LYS A 284 23.04 33.48 14.82
C LYS A 284 21.83 34.14 15.49
N GLY A 285 21.64 35.44 15.30
CA GLY A 285 20.51 36.18 15.88
C GLY A 285 19.16 35.66 15.38
N LEU A 286 19.10 35.21 14.12
CA LEU A 286 17.92 34.55 13.58
C LEU A 286 17.59 33.26 14.33
N VAL A 287 18.58 32.38 14.53
CA VAL A 287 18.39 31.10 15.22
C VAL A 287 17.92 31.32 16.65
N ASP A 288 18.47 32.31 17.36
CA ASP A 288 18.08 32.61 18.74
C ASP A 288 16.64 33.14 18.84
N ILE A 289 16.18 33.94 17.86
CA ILE A 289 14.77 34.37 17.77
C ILE A 289 13.88 33.16 17.44
N MET A 290 14.29 32.31 16.49
CA MET A 290 13.55 31.10 16.12
C MET A 290 13.37 30.18 17.30
N LYS A 291 14.41 29.97 18.12
CA LYS A 291 14.33 29.22 19.37
C LYS A 291 13.18 29.74 20.24
N ASN A 292 13.16 31.04 20.56
CA ASN A 292 12.08 31.60 21.39
C ASN A 292 10.69 31.39 20.75
N TYR A 293 10.56 31.70 19.46
CA TYR A 293 9.32 31.56 18.71
C TYR A 293 8.78 30.12 18.67
N MET A 294 9.66 29.16 18.41
CA MET A 294 9.31 27.73 18.33
C MET A 294 8.88 27.14 19.67
N ALA A 295 9.18 27.78 20.81
CA ALA A 295 8.64 27.39 22.13
C ALA A 295 7.36 28.16 22.49
N ASN A 296 7.39 29.47 22.29
CA ASN A 296 6.47 30.38 22.96
C ASN A 296 5.45 31.00 22.00
N LYS A 297 5.54 30.70 20.69
CA LYS A 297 4.72 31.33 19.63
C LYS A 297 4.91 32.85 19.57
N SER A 298 6.02 33.36 20.09
CA SER A 298 6.28 34.78 20.23
C SER A 298 7.71 35.16 19.89
N PHE A 299 7.93 36.39 19.45
CA PHE A 299 9.25 36.96 19.21
C PHE A 299 9.28 38.43 19.63
N SER A 300 10.46 38.92 20.01
CA SER A 300 10.61 40.29 20.52
C SER A 300 10.96 41.28 19.41
N ARG A 301 10.33 42.45 19.47
CA ARG A 301 10.66 43.66 18.71
C ARG A 301 11.07 44.76 19.70
N GLY A 302 12.37 44.86 20.02
CA GLY A 302 12.82 45.78 21.07
C GLY A 302 12.25 45.38 22.43
N ILE A 303 11.31 46.17 22.97
CA ILE A 303 10.67 45.95 24.29
C ILE A 303 9.32 45.21 24.15
N GLU A 304 8.70 45.21 22.97
CA GLU A 304 7.38 44.62 22.75
C GLU A 304 7.48 43.17 22.26
N THR A 305 6.59 42.29 22.73
CA THR A 305 6.53 40.88 22.34
C THR A 305 5.36 40.68 21.40
N LEU A 306 5.63 40.16 20.19
CA LEU A 306 4.63 39.89 19.17
C LEU A 306 4.36 38.39 19.09
N GLY A 307 3.09 38.00 18.98
CA GLY A 307 2.66 36.62 18.80
C GLY A 307 2.46 36.27 17.32
N ALA A 308 2.72 35.00 16.96
CA ALA A 308 2.44 34.43 15.65
C ALA A 308 2.23 32.92 15.75
N GLU A 309 1.49 32.34 14.80
CA GLU A 309 1.02 30.95 14.88
C GLU A 309 1.57 30.03 13.78
N ALA A 310 2.40 30.57 12.89
CA ALA A 310 3.00 29.82 11.79
C ALA A 310 3.80 28.60 12.29
N SER A 311 3.55 27.47 11.65
CA SER A 311 4.32 26.24 11.78
C SER A 311 5.60 26.33 10.96
N MET A 312 6.69 25.75 11.47
CA MET A 312 7.99 25.75 10.79
C MET A 312 8.31 24.37 10.26
N VAL A 313 8.68 24.29 8.98
CA VAL A 313 9.08 23.02 8.36
C VAL A 313 10.48 23.14 7.78
N PHE A 314 11.34 22.18 8.08
CA PHE A 314 12.71 22.13 7.58
C PHE A 314 12.87 20.91 6.69
N VAL A 315 13.14 21.12 5.41
CA VAL A 315 13.30 20.05 4.41
C VAL A 315 14.72 20.06 3.88
N GLY A 316 15.40 18.92 3.96
CA GLY A 316 16.81 18.82 3.56
C GLY A 316 17.17 17.46 2.97
N ASN A 317 18.29 17.40 2.27
CA ASN A 317 18.80 16.15 1.73
C ASN A 317 19.94 15.60 2.58
N THR A 318 19.97 14.28 2.78
CA THR A 318 21.11 13.60 3.40
C THR A 318 22.18 13.31 2.34
N ARG A 319 23.46 13.43 2.69
CA ARG A 319 24.57 13.04 1.78
C ARG A 319 24.96 11.59 1.92
N HIS A 320 24.80 11.05 3.13
CA HIS A 320 25.18 9.69 3.48
C HIS A 320 23.96 8.79 3.66
N THR A 321 24.18 7.48 3.57
CA THR A 321 23.15 6.48 3.85
C THR A 321 22.88 6.40 5.36
N LEU A 322 21.68 5.95 5.74
CA LEU A 322 21.30 5.79 7.14
C LEU A 322 22.34 5.00 7.97
N PRO A 323 22.82 3.82 7.54
CA PRO A 323 23.82 3.07 8.33
C PRO A 323 25.11 3.83 8.55
N TYR A 324 25.53 4.63 7.55
CA TYR A 324 26.72 5.44 7.67
C TYR A 324 26.52 6.54 8.71
N MET A 325 25.39 7.25 8.68
CA MET A 325 25.08 8.32 9.63
C MET A 325 25.00 7.77 11.06
N LEU A 326 24.26 6.67 11.28
CA LEU A 326 24.17 6.03 12.60
C LEU A 326 25.54 5.59 13.13
N LYS A 327 26.43 5.12 12.25
CA LYS A 327 27.76 4.67 12.64
C LYS A 327 28.70 5.84 12.93
N ASN A 328 28.75 6.86 12.07
CA ASN A 328 29.86 7.83 12.08
C ASN A 328 29.46 9.22 12.60
N THR A 329 28.18 9.56 12.59
CA THR A 329 27.66 10.89 12.95
C THR A 329 26.31 10.75 13.67
N ASP A 330 25.25 11.38 13.15
CA ASP A 330 23.89 11.43 13.67
C ASP A 330 22.93 11.84 12.53
N LEU A 331 21.61 11.84 12.80
CA LEU A 331 20.59 12.13 11.78
C LEU A 331 20.44 13.62 11.42
N PHE A 332 21.07 14.53 12.17
CA PHE A 332 21.07 15.98 11.98
C PHE A 332 22.41 16.52 11.45
N ASP A 333 23.40 15.66 11.15
CA ASP A 333 24.75 16.06 10.73
C ASP A 333 24.75 17.07 9.56
N GLU A 334 23.77 16.99 8.66
CA GLU A 334 23.67 17.88 7.50
C GLU A 334 23.11 19.28 7.81
N LEU A 335 22.69 19.55 9.05
CA LEU A 335 22.24 20.89 9.41
C LEU A 335 23.37 21.93 9.27
N PRO A 336 23.06 23.18 8.88
CA PRO A 336 24.03 24.26 8.96
C PRO A 336 24.54 24.43 10.40
N GLU A 337 25.80 24.82 10.56
CA GLU A 337 26.50 24.85 11.86
C GLU A 337 25.73 25.58 12.97
N LYS A 338 25.00 26.65 12.63
CA LYS A 338 24.23 27.43 13.62
C LYS A 338 22.90 26.78 14.02
N TYR A 339 22.37 25.88 13.20
CA TYR A 339 21.17 25.09 13.50
C TYR A 339 21.51 23.74 14.15
N TYR A 340 22.76 23.28 14.03
CA TYR A 340 23.28 22.13 14.77
C TYR A 340 23.53 22.53 16.24
N ASP A 341 22.43 22.76 16.96
CA ASP A 341 22.39 23.28 18.33
C ASP A 341 21.29 22.53 19.10
N SER A 342 21.64 21.99 20.27
CA SER A 342 20.73 21.13 21.03
C SER A 342 19.43 21.84 21.43
N ALA A 343 19.49 23.13 21.77
CA ALA A 343 18.30 23.90 22.13
C ALA A 343 17.40 24.24 20.92
N PHE A 344 17.95 24.32 19.71
CA PHE A 344 17.17 24.41 18.47
C PHE A 344 16.52 23.07 18.13
N ILE A 345 17.31 22.00 18.09
CA ILE A 345 16.84 20.65 17.72
C ILE A 345 15.75 20.16 18.69
N ASP A 346 15.87 20.46 19.98
CA ASP A 346 14.87 20.08 20.99
C ASP A 346 13.50 20.73 20.78
N ARG A 347 13.42 21.79 19.97
CA ARG A 347 12.16 22.44 19.59
C ARG A 347 11.47 21.81 18.37
N ILE A 348 12.09 20.82 17.74
CA ILE A 348 11.50 20.06 16.64
C ILE A 348 10.54 19.03 17.25
N HIS A 349 9.27 19.07 16.87
CA HIS A 349 8.25 18.19 17.45
C HIS A 349 8.36 16.76 16.89
N ALA A 350 8.65 16.61 15.59
CA ALA A 350 8.83 15.31 14.96
C ALA A 350 9.88 15.34 13.83
N TYR A 351 10.53 14.19 13.63
CA TYR A 351 11.42 13.91 12.50
C TYR A 351 10.76 12.91 11.55
N ILE A 352 10.58 13.29 10.28
CA ILE A 352 10.15 12.37 9.23
C ILE A 352 11.40 11.74 8.58
N PRO A 353 11.54 10.41 8.61
CA PRO A 353 12.66 9.68 8.01
C PRO A 353 12.49 9.60 6.49
N GLY A 354 13.03 10.58 5.76
CA GLY A 354 12.87 10.68 4.31
C GLY A 354 13.50 9.52 3.53
N TRP A 355 14.30 8.65 4.15
CA TRP A 355 14.84 7.41 3.57
C TRP A 355 13.86 6.23 3.57
N GLU A 356 12.75 6.33 4.30
CA GLU A 356 11.64 5.36 4.22
C GLU A 356 10.74 5.61 3.01
N VAL A 357 10.78 6.81 2.43
CA VAL A 357 10.00 7.19 1.27
C VAL A 357 10.78 6.87 -0.01
N ASP A 358 10.17 6.11 -0.90
CA ASP A 358 10.76 5.80 -2.20
C ASP A 358 10.91 7.06 -3.08
N VAL A 359 11.85 6.99 -4.03
CA VAL A 359 11.98 8.01 -5.06
C VAL A 359 10.69 8.04 -5.89
N ILE A 360 10.05 9.20 -5.96
CA ILE A 360 8.76 9.37 -6.63
C ILE A 360 8.93 9.18 -8.14
N ARG A 361 8.06 8.36 -8.73
CA ARG A 361 8.02 8.06 -10.16
C ARG A 361 6.71 8.51 -10.80
N GLY A 362 6.73 8.67 -12.13
CA GLY A 362 5.57 9.09 -12.92
C GLY A 362 4.31 8.23 -12.70
N GLU A 363 4.50 6.93 -12.55
CA GLU A 363 3.43 5.94 -12.34
C GLU A 363 2.78 5.99 -10.95
N MET A 364 3.43 6.62 -9.98
CA MET A 364 2.92 6.77 -8.61
C MET A 364 1.89 7.91 -8.49
N PHE A 365 1.76 8.76 -9.51
CA PHE A 365 0.81 9.87 -9.48
C PHE A 365 -0.61 9.40 -9.80
N SER A 366 -1.59 9.90 -9.04
CA SER A 366 -3.00 9.52 -9.18
C SER A 366 -3.63 10.09 -10.45
N SER A 367 -4.51 9.30 -11.06
CA SER A 367 -5.50 9.73 -12.06
C SER A 367 -6.92 9.76 -11.51
N GLY A 368 -7.12 9.34 -10.26
CA GLY A 368 -8.43 9.31 -9.59
C GLY A 368 -8.88 10.68 -9.10
N TYR A 369 -10.04 10.71 -8.45
CA TYR A 369 -10.60 11.92 -7.86
C TYR A 369 -9.97 12.22 -6.50
N GLY A 370 -9.60 13.47 -6.27
CA GLY A 370 -9.15 13.94 -4.96
C GLY A 370 -9.69 15.33 -4.68
N PHE A 371 -9.62 15.80 -3.43
CA PHE A 371 -10.06 17.14 -3.07
C PHE A 371 -9.33 18.20 -3.89
N VAL A 372 -10.06 19.21 -4.33
CA VAL A 372 -9.47 20.44 -4.86
C VAL A 372 -8.61 21.05 -3.76
N VAL A 373 -7.39 21.49 -4.12
CA VAL A 373 -6.39 21.99 -3.15
C VAL A 373 -6.92 23.07 -2.21
N ASP A 374 -7.72 24.02 -2.71
CA ASP A 374 -8.26 25.08 -1.87
C ASP A 374 -9.29 24.57 -0.84
N TYR A 375 -10.13 23.60 -1.22
CA TYR A 375 -11.12 22.99 -0.33
C TYR A 375 -10.45 22.34 0.86
N ILE A 376 -9.49 21.45 0.60
CA ILE A 376 -8.76 20.78 1.67
C ILE A 376 -7.92 21.77 2.47
N ALA A 377 -7.34 22.80 1.84
CA ALA A 377 -6.58 23.81 2.56
C ALA A 377 -7.43 24.61 3.56
N GLU A 378 -8.66 24.99 3.22
CA GLU A 378 -9.57 25.67 4.15
C GLU A 378 -10.03 24.74 5.28
N ILE A 379 -10.27 23.45 4.99
CA ILE A 379 -10.54 22.44 6.04
C ILE A 379 -9.38 22.36 7.03
N LEU A 380 -8.16 22.18 6.53
CA LEU A 380 -6.98 22.03 7.38
C LEU A 380 -6.75 23.29 8.23
N LYS A 381 -6.98 24.47 7.65
CA LYS A 381 -6.92 25.72 8.38
C LYS A 381 -8.00 25.83 9.46
N HIS A 382 -9.25 25.45 9.17
CA HIS A 382 -10.33 25.46 10.14
C HIS A 382 -10.00 24.59 11.37
N LEU A 383 -9.46 23.40 11.10
CA LEU A 383 -9.01 22.43 12.12
C LEU A 383 -7.86 22.96 13.02
N ARG A 384 -7.17 24.06 12.66
CA ARG A 384 -6.18 24.71 13.53
C ARG A 384 -6.78 25.30 14.80
N ASN A 385 -8.09 25.47 14.85
CA ASN A 385 -8.80 26.00 16.02
C ASN A 385 -9.14 24.91 17.04
N ASP A 386 -9.10 23.64 16.63
CA ASP A 386 -9.47 22.52 17.46
C ASP A 386 -8.24 21.85 18.08
N ASP A 387 -8.40 21.36 19.31
CA ASP A 387 -7.36 20.66 20.07
C ASP A 387 -7.75 19.20 20.34
N TYR A 388 -6.97 18.28 19.77
CA TYR A 388 -7.15 16.83 19.88
C TYR A 388 -6.00 16.18 20.68
N SER A 389 -5.15 16.99 21.32
CA SER A 389 -3.91 16.57 21.99
C SER A 389 -4.09 15.51 23.07
N ASP A 390 -5.24 15.48 23.74
CA ASP A 390 -5.52 14.56 24.85
C ASP A 390 -6.47 13.41 24.47
N ARG A 391 -6.81 13.21 23.19
CA ARG A 391 -7.76 12.13 22.80
C ARG A 391 -7.25 10.71 23.10
N PHE A 392 -5.93 10.51 23.15
CA PHE A 392 -5.37 9.23 23.59
C PHE A 392 -5.45 9.02 25.10
N ALA A 393 -5.63 10.07 25.91
CA ALA A 393 -5.51 10.01 27.37
C ALA A 393 -6.59 9.15 28.05
N ASN A 394 -7.70 8.88 27.35
CA ASN A 394 -8.76 8.00 27.82
C ASN A 394 -8.31 6.53 27.87
N SER A 395 -7.43 6.11 26.95
CA SER A 395 -7.03 4.71 26.79
C SER A 395 -5.55 4.47 27.10
N PHE A 396 -4.71 5.51 27.03
CA PHE A 396 -3.26 5.42 27.13
C PHE A 396 -2.66 6.52 27.99
N ARG A 397 -1.53 6.22 28.66
CA ARG A 397 -0.75 7.20 29.43
C ARG A 397 0.72 7.11 29.09
N LEU A 398 1.30 8.23 28.68
CA LEU A 398 2.75 8.36 28.44
C LEU A 398 3.55 8.14 29.73
N ALA A 399 4.71 7.49 29.61
CA ALA A 399 5.63 7.25 30.72
C ALA A 399 6.01 8.56 31.45
N SER A 400 6.25 8.47 32.76
CA SER A 400 6.41 9.64 33.65
C SER A 400 7.70 10.43 33.41
N ASP A 401 8.75 9.75 32.96
CA ASP A 401 10.08 10.28 32.65
C ASP A 401 10.13 11.08 31.33
N ILE A 402 9.14 10.92 30.44
CA ILE A 402 9.01 11.75 29.24
C ILE A 402 8.81 13.21 29.65
N SER A 403 9.75 14.07 29.24
CA SER A 403 9.76 15.50 29.59
C SER A 403 8.54 16.24 29.03
N THR A 404 8.20 17.40 29.60
CA THR A 404 7.09 18.23 29.11
C THR A 404 7.23 18.59 27.63
N ARG A 405 8.45 18.83 27.15
CA ARG A 405 8.72 19.19 25.76
C ARG A 405 8.57 17.99 24.82
N ASP A 406 9.01 16.82 25.26
CA ASP A 406 8.79 15.56 24.54
C ASP A 406 7.29 15.24 24.46
N ARG A 407 6.55 15.42 25.56
CA ARG A 407 5.08 15.27 25.59
C ARG A 407 4.39 16.25 24.64
N ASP A 408 4.81 17.51 24.58
CA ASP A 408 4.24 18.50 23.66
C ASP A 408 4.48 18.11 22.19
N GLY A 409 5.67 17.60 21.88
CA GLY A 409 5.99 16.99 20.58
C GLY A 409 4.99 15.90 20.20
N ILE A 410 4.87 14.90 21.06
CA ILE A 410 3.98 13.74 20.84
C ILE A 410 2.52 14.17 20.70
N ARG A 411 2.04 15.04 21.60
CA ARG A 411 0.66 15.51 21.63
C ARG A 411 0.28 16.27 20.37
N LYS A 412 1.12 17.19 19.91
CA LYS A 412 0.85 17.93 18.67
C LYS A 412 0.88 17.05 17.44
N THR A 413 1.83 16.12 17.34
CA THR A 413 1.87 15.16 16.23
C THR A 413 0.61 14.30 16.21
N PHE A 414 0.21 13.78 17.37
CA PHE A 414 -1.00 12.98 17.52
C PHE A 414 -2.28 13.76 17.19
N SER A 415 -2.41 14.98 17.73
CA SER A 415 -3.54 15.88 17.48
C SER A 415 -3.67 16.19 15.99
N GLY A 416 -2.55 16.47 15.31
CA GLY A 416 -2.53 16.69 13.87
C GLY A 416 -3.03 15.49 13.07
N LEU A 417 -2.52 14.29 13.36
CA LEU A 417 -2.95 13.05 12.70
C LEU A 417 -4.44 12.75 12.94
N MET A 418 -4.90 12.91 14.19
CA MET A 418 -6.31 12.76 14.55
C MET A 418 -7.21 13.72 13.79
N LYS A 419 -6.84 15.00 13.69
CA LYS A 419 -7.63 15.99 12.94
C LYS A 419 -7.68 15.70 11.44
N ILE A 420 -6.63 15.13 10.87
CA ILE A 420 -6.59 14.77 9.44
C ILE A 420 -7.42 13.51 9.15
N ILE A 421 -7.28 12.47 9.97
CA ILE A 421 -7.83 11.13 9.68
C ILE A 421 -9.23 10.96 10.31
N PHE A 422 -9.44 11.54 11.50
CA PHE A 422 -10.65 11.45 12.30
C PHE A 422 -11.16 12.86 12.71
N PRO A 423 -11.44 13.77 11.76
CA PRO A 423 -11.93 15.11 12.08
C PRO A 423 -13.30 15.11 12.79
N HIS A 424 -14.00 13.98 12.81
CA HIS A 424 -15.29 13.77 13.46
C HIS A 424 -15.18 13.03 14.81
N ASP A 425 -13.96 12.82 15.31
CA ASP A 425 -13.67 12.22 16.62
C ASP A 425 -14.22 10.78 16.81
N GLY A 426 -14.22 9.98 15.72
CA GLY A 426 -14.78 8.62 15.68
C GLY A 426 -13.76 7.48 15.63
N ALA A 427 -12.52 7.70 16.06
CA ALA A 427 -11.46 6.68 16.02
C ALA A 427 -11.70 5.56 17.04
N THR A 428 -11.37 4.32 16.65
CA THR A 428 -11.31 3.18 17.57
C THR A 428 -10.07 3.25 18.47
N THR A 429 -10.02 2.44 19.54
CA THR A 429 -8.87 2.46 20.47
C THR A 429 -7.58 2.00 19.78
N GLU A 430 -7.69 1.04 18.87
CA GLU A 430 -6.60 0.50 18.07
C GLU A 430 -6.06 1.54 17.08
N GLU A 431 -6.95 2.30 16.42
CA GLU A 431 -6.54 3.40 15.53
C GLU A 431 -5.89 4.55 16.32
N VAL A 432 -6.41 4.86 17.51
CA VAL A 432 -5.78 5.83 18.43
C VAL A 432 -4.37 5.37 18.84
N GLU A 433 -4.21 4.08 19.16
CA GLU A 433 -2.90 3.50 19.50
C GLU A 433 -1.91 3.60 18.33
N GLU A 434 -2.35 3.28 17.11
CA GLU A 434 -1.53 3.39 15.90
C GLU A 434 -0.98 4.81 15.70
N LEU A 435 -1.86 5.83 15.79
CA LEU A 435 -1.45 7.22 15.64
C LEU A 435 -0.56 7.69 16.80
N LEU A 436 -0.82 7.21 18.03
CA LEU A 436 0.01 7.50 19.19
C LEU A 436 1.43 6.93 19.02
N ARG A 437 1.55 5.67 18.61
CA ARG A 437 2.85 5.01 18.35
C ARG A 437 3.67 5.78 17.32
N LEU A 438 3.06 6.16 16.19
CA LEU A 438 3.73 6.95 15.16
C LEU A 438 4.20 8.33 15.68
N SER A 439 3.38 8.96 16.53
CA SER A 439 3.71 10.25 17.15
C SER A 439 4.88 10.14 18.12
N ILE A 440 4.91 9.09 18.94
CA ILE A 440 6.02 8.76 19.83
C ILE A 440 7.29 8.50 19.01
N GLU A 441 7.20 7.71 17.95
CA GLU A 441 8.33 7.36 17.08
C GLU A 441 8.97 8.61 16.42
N GLY A 442 8.13 9.56 15.97
CA GLY A 442 8.57 10.82 15.39
C GLY A 442 9.35 11.70 16.37
N ARG A 443 8.92 11.75 17.64
CA ARG A 443 9.61 12.53 18.69
C ARG A 443 10.84 11.80 19.23
N LYS A 444 10.77 10.47 19.41
CA LYS A 444 11.90 9.62 19.83
C LYS A 444 13.11 9.83 18.94
N ARG A 445 12.94 9.88 17.61
CA ARG A 445 14.04 10.19 16.67
C ARG A 445 14.76 11.49 17.00
N VAL A 446 14.02 12.55 17.36
CA VAL A 446 14.63 13.84 17.73
C VAL A 446 15.42 13.68 19.04
N LYS A 447 14.79 13.09 20.06
CA LYS A 447 15.37 12.96 21.40
C LYS A 447 16.59 12.05 21.44
N ASP A 448 16.55 10.92 20.75
CA ASP A 448 17.65 9.96 20.71
C ASP A 448 18.89 10.59 20.06
N GLN A 449 18.72 11.42 19.02
CA GLN A 449 19.87 12.16 18.47
C GLN A 449 20.33 13.30 19.38
N LEU A 450 19.43 13.98 20.09
CA LEU A 450 19.82 14.98 21.09
C LEU A 450 20.72 14.39 22.17
N MET A 451 20.38 13.20 22.68
CA MET A 451 21.20 12.50 23.68
C MET A 451 22.57 12.09 23.12
N ARG A 452 22.68 11.83 21.81
CA ARG A 452 23.97 11.60 21.13
C ARG A 452 24.79 12.88 20.96
N ILE A 453 24.14 14.00 20.64
CA ILE A 453 24.79 15.30 20.39
C ILE A 453 25.21 15.96 21.71
N ASP A 454 24.41 15.80 22.76
CA ASP A 454 24.56 16.47 24.05
C ASP A 454 24.26 15.47 25.18
N SER A 455 25.32 14.99 25.83
CA SER A 455 25.24 13.97 26.89
C SER A 455 24.67 14.49 28.22
N THR A 456 24.28 15.77 28.29
CA THR A 456 23.65 16.34 29.49
C THR A 456 22.16 16.00 29.61
N TYR A 457 21.53 15.53 28.53
CA TYR A 457 20.15 15.08 28.57
C TYR A 457 20.03 13.73 29.31
N PRO A 458 19.01 13.56 30.17
CA PRO A 458 18.77 12.27 30.81
C PRO A 458 18.26 11.25 29.79
N ASP A 459 18.55 9.98 30.05
CA ASP A 459 17.91 8.85 29.37
C ASP A 459 16.40 8.90 29.59
N VAL A 460 15.64 8.59 28.53
CA VAL A 460 14.17 8.61 28.54
C VAL A 460 13.67 7.34 27.87
N ASP A 461 12.75 6.64 28.53
CA ASP A 461 12.05 5.51 27.94
C ASP A 461 10.79 5.99 27.21
N PHE A 462 10.80 5.90 25.88
CA PHE A 462 9.64 6.24 25.06
C PHE A 462 8.64 5.09 25.08
N ALA A 463 7.89 5.01 26.18
CA ALA A 463 6.85 4.02 26.40
C ALA A 463 5.51 4.67 26.77
N TYR A 464 4.44 3.91 26.62
CA TYR A 464 3.11 4.25 27.12
C TYR A 464 2.47 3.05 27.79
N SER A 465 1.56 3.31 28.72
CA SER A 465 0.77 2.28 29.40
C SER A 465 -0.66 2.26 28.86
N THR A 466 -1.23 1.08 28.72
CA THR A 466 -2.64 0.88 28.39
C THR A 466 -3.52 1.06 29.63
N ALA A 467 -4.83 1.19 29.46
CA ALA A 467 -5.79 1.24 30.57
C ALA A 467 -5.69 0.03 31.53
N ASN A 468 -5.19 -1.11 31.05
CA ASN A 468 -4.98 -2.33 31.83
C ASN A 468 -3.64 -2.38 32.58
N GLY A 469 -2.81 -1.34 32.45
CA GLY A 469 -1.49 -1.24 33.10
C GLY A 469 -0.34 -1.92 32.34
N GLU A 470 -0.59 -2.48 31.15
CA GLU A 470 0.45 -3.02 30.29
C GLU A 470 1.32 -1.88 29.74
N ILE A 471 2.64 -1.99 29.88
CA ILE A 471 3.60 -1.01 29.38
C ILE A 471 4.11 -1.47 28.02
N LYS A 472 4.00 -0.61 27.00
CA LYS A 472 4.49 -0.84 25.65
C LYS A 472 5.57 0.19 25.29
N SER A 473 6.78 -0.29 25.03
CA SER A 473 7.88 0.54 24.53
C SER A 473 7.75 0.76 23.01
N VAL A 474 8.21 1.91 22.54
CA VAL A 474 8.20 2.27 21.11
C VAL A 474 9.64 2.36 20.60
N ALA A 475 10.00 1.42 19.73
CA ALA A 475 11.27 1.44 19.01
C ALA A 475 11.12 2.07 17.63
N THR A 476 12.16 2.76 17.15
CA THR A 476 12.19 3.27 15.76
C THR A 476 12.76 2.22 14.81
N LEU A 477 12.47 2.32 13.50
CA LEU A 477 13.04 1.38 12.52
C LEU A 477 14.58 1.38 12.50
N GLU A 478 15.19 2.53 12.72
CA GLU A 478 16.64 2.68 12.77
C GLU A 478 17.24 1.90 13.94
N GLU A 479 16.56 1.88 15.08
CA GLU A 479 16.92 1.15 16.28
C GLU A 479 16.80 -0.37 16.07
N THR A 480 15.67 -0.83 15.54
CA THR A 480 15.42 -2.25 15.32
C THR A 480 16.29 -2.83 14.21
N GLN A 481 16.53 -2.06 13.15
CA GLN A 481 17.30 -2.52 11.99
C GLN A 481 18.81 -2.44 12.20
N TYR A 482 19.30 -1.49 13.00
CA TYR A 482 20.72 -1.25 13.20
C TYR A 482 21.10 -1.10 14.69
N PRO A 483 20.77 -2.07 15.56
CA PRO A 483 20.93 -1.92 17.01
C PRO A 483 22.39 -1.63 17.43
N SER A 484 23.36 -2.24 16.76
CA SER A 484 24.80 -2.07 17.04
C SER A 484 25.36 -0.69 16.65
N TYR A 485 24.69 0.01 15.73
CA TYR A 485 25.07 1.38 15.34
C TYR A 485 24.23 2.42 16.08
N TYR A 486 22.98 2.08 16.43
CA TYR A 486 22.05 2.99 17.07
C TYR A 486 22.47 3.32 18.52
N ASN A 487 22.84 2.32 19.33
CA ASN A 487 23.10 2.53 20.76
C ASN A 487 24.56 2.91 21.11
N ARG A 488 25.29 3.54 20.20
CA ARG A 488 26.68 4.00 20.46
C ARG A 488 26.71 5.06 21.57
N GLY A 489 26.90 4.62 22.81
CA GLY A 489 27.03 5.50 23.98
C GLY A 489 26.14 5.13 25.17
N ALA A 490 25.13 4.27 25.01
CA ALA A 490 24.38 3.74 26.14
C ALA A 490 25.29 2.78 26.92
N ARG A 491 25.50 3.02 28.23
CA ARG A 491 26.00 1.97 29.12
C ARG A 491 25.06 0.77 28.95
N PRO A 492 25.58 -0.47 28.89
CA PRO A 492 24.72 -1.64 28.74
C PRO A 492 23.74 -1.65 29.91
N THR A 493 22.47 -1.38 29.62
CA THR A 493 21.37 -1.72 30.52
C THR A 493 21.37 -3.23 30.61
N GLU A 494 21.68 -3.73 31.80
CA GLU A 494 21.55 -5.14 32.16
C GLU A 494 20.12 -5.59 31.85
N VAL A 495 19.95 -6.25 30.69
CA VAL A 495 18.86 -7.19 30.52
C VAL A 495 19.28 -8.40 31.34
N SER A 496 18.48 -8.73 32.34
CA SER A 496 18.72 -9.83 33.27
C SER A 496 18.71 -11.17 32.55
N ASP A 497 19.85 -11.62 32.05
CA ASP A 497 20.11 -13.01 31.72
C ASP A 497 20.60 -13.73 32.99
N VAL A 498 19.84 -14.72 33.42
CA VAL A 498 20.18 -15.60 34.55
C VAL A 498 21.13 -16.70 34.05
N ASP A 499 22.30 -16.76 34.70
CA ASP A 499 23.29 -17.85 34.81
C ASP A 499 24.04 -18.39 33.57
N ALA A 500 25.33 -18.03 33.46
CA ALA A 500 26.50 -18.94 33.42
C ALA A 500 27.86 -18.18 33.22
N PRO A 501 29.02 -18.72 33.66
CA PRO A 501 30.21 -17.95 34.09
C PRO A 501 31.23 -17.61 32.97
N PRO A 502 32.22 -16.73 33.26
CA PRO A 502 32.96 -15.97 32.25
C PRO A 502 34.20 -16.69 31.73
N SER A 503 34.53 -16.49 30.44
CA SER A 503 35.90 -16.66 29.94
C SER A 503 36.35 -15.46 29.11
N SER A 504 37.24 -14.71 29.74
CA SER A 504 38.28 -13.80 29.25
C SER A 504 38.33 -13.41 27.76
N ALA A 505 38.32 -12.09 27.57
CA ALA A 505 38.62 -11.36 26.36
C ALA A 505 39.98 -11.69 25.72
N ASP A 506 40.01 -11.66 24.38
CA ASP A 506 40.98 -10.83 23.67
C ASP A 506 40.44 -10.39 22.30
N SER A 507 40.77 -9.14 21.97
CA SER A 507 40.23 -8.32 20.89
C SER A 507 40.83 -8.61 19.51
N ALA A 508 40.00 -8.69 18.47
CA ALA A 508 40.37 -8.27 17.11
C ALA A 508 39.14 -8.01 16.20
N GLY A 509 39.02 -6.77 15.73
CA GLY A 509 38.65 -6.40 14.36
C GLY A 509 37.37 -6.98 13.70
N ALA A 510 36.34 -6.14 13.62
CA ALA A 510 35.43 -6.00 12.47
C ALA A 510 34.99 -7.30 11.75
N THR A 511 33.98 -7.98 12.30
CA THR A 511 32.98 -8.75 11.54
C THR A 511 31.78 -9.06 12.45
N ALA A 512 30.84 -8.12 12.55
CA ALA A 512 29.49 -8.43 13.01
C ALA A 512 28.64 -8.64 11.73
N SER A 513 27.98 -9.77 11.46
CA SER A 513 27.64 -10.92 12.29
C SER A 513 27.65 -12.21 11.45
N LYS A 514 28.54 -13.14 11.79
CA LYS A 514 28.49 -14.56 11.36
C LYS A 514 28.14 -15.44 12.56
N ALA A 515 27.16 -14.99 13.35
CA ALA A 515 26.64 -15.72 14.50
C ALA A 515 25.15 -15.97 14.26
N ALA A 516 24.84 -17.23 13.96
CA ALA A 516 23.55 -17.93 13.85
C ALA A 516 23.30 -18.58 12.47
N ASP A 517 24.19 -19.47 12.03
CA ASP A 517 23.92 -20.38 10.89
C ASP A 517 23.15 -21.65 11.33
N GLN A 518 22.71 -21.73 12.60
CA GLN A 518 21.91 -22.85 13.08
C GLN A 518 20.42 -22.47 13.15
N PRO A 519 19.52 -23.24 12.53
CA PRO A 519 18.09 -23.00 12.60
C PRO A 519 17.56 -23.22 14.03
N SER A 520 16.67 -22.34 14.48
CA SER A 520 16.07 -22.38 15.81
C SER A 520 14.57 -22.05 15.74
N GLU A 521 13.79 -22.57 16.68
CA GLU A 521 12.38 -22.19 16.79
C GLU A 521 12.24 -20.74 17.23
N GLY A 522 11.16 -20.09 16.81
CA GLY A 522 10.87 -18.74 17.27
C GLY A 522 9.89 -18.00 16.39
N HIS A 523 9.47 -16.84 16.88
CA HIS A 523 8.61 -15.91 16.16
C HIS A 523 9.40 -14.63 15.87
N ARG A 524 9.34 -14.16 14.62
CA ARG A 524 10.00 -12.92 14.19
C ARG A 524 8.98 -12.03 13.51
N GLU A 525 8.86 -10.80 14.00
CA GLU A 525 8.06 -9.75 13.37
C GLU A 525 8.95 -8.75 12.65
N TYR A 526 8.50 -8.31 11.48
CA TYR A 526 9.18 -7.34 10.64
C TYR A 526 8.24 -6.17 10.39
N GLN A 527 8.76 -4.97 10.62
CA GLN A 527 7.99 -3.75 10.46
C GLN A 527 7.95 -3.31 9.00
N GLU A 528 6.85 -2.66 8.60
CA GLU A 528 6.74 -2.08 7.26
C GLU A 528 7.85 -1.04 7.03
N ASN A 529 8.39 -0.98 5.81
CA ASN A 529 9.56 -0.20 5.39
C ASN A 529 10.93 -0.69 5.88
N GLN A 530 11.00 -1.71 6.75
CA GLN A 530 12.27 -2.27 7.20
C GLN A 530 13.09 -2.80 6.01
N LYS A 531 14.40 -2.54 6.01
CA LYS A 531 15.36 -3.11 5.05
C LYS A 531 16.27 -4.13 5.77
N GLY A 532 17.18 -4.76 5.04
CA GLY A 532 18.11 -5.75 5.58
C GLY A 532 17.52 -7.17 5.69
N VAL A 533 16.38 -7.42 5.04
CA VAL A 533 15.71 -8.72 5.01
C VAL A 533 15.91 -9.37 3.65
N SER A 534 16.21 -10.66 3.63
CA SER A 534 16.29 -11.47 2.41
C SER A 534 15.81 -12.89 2.66
N PHE A 535 15.45 -13.61 1.60
CA PHE A 535 15.08 -15.01 1.70
C PHE A 535 16.22 -15.88 2.21
N ASP A 536 17.47 -15.53 1.91
CA ASP A 536 18.62 -16.23 2.46
C ASP A 536 18.71 -16.07 4.00
N LEU A 537 18.45 -14.87 4.52
CA LEU A 537 18.37 -14.65 5.97
C LEU A 537 17.14 -15.31 6.63
N LEU A 538 16.00 -15.31 5.95
CA LEU A 538 14.75 -15.83 6.49
C LEU A 538 14.66 -17.36 6.44
N PHE A 539 15.13 -17.97 5.36
CA PHE A 539 14.90 -19.38 5.04
C PHE A 539 16.20 -20.18 4.91
N GLY A 540 17.32 -19.54 4.56
CA GLY A 540 18.58 -20.22 4.27
C GLY A 540 19.02 -21.23 5.34
N PRO A 541 19.07 -20.87 6.63
CA PRO A 541 19.44 -21.80 7.70
C PRO A 541 18.50 -23.02 7.83
N TYR A 542 17.23 -22.89 7.45
CA TYR A 542 16.21 -23.94 7.54
C TYR A 542 16.17 -24.84 6.30
N LEU A 543 16.73 -24.37 5.18
CA LEU A 543 16.83 -25.10 3.92
C LEU A 543 18.11 -25.94 3.83
N GLN A 544 19.04 -25.79 4.76
CA GLN A 544 20.32 -26.47 4.70
C GLN A 544 20.16 -27.99 4.87
N GLY A 545 20.65 -28.74 3.87
CA GLY A 545 20.53 -30.20 3.82
C GLY A 545 19.16 -30.73 3.40
N ALA A 546 18.20 -29.85 3.07
CA ALA A 546 16.88 -30.25 2.62
C ALA A 546 16.91 -30.74 1.15
N LYS A 547 16.31 -31.91 0.91
CA LYS A 547 16.09 -32.55 -0.39
C LYS A 547 14.66 -32.38 -0.88
N ARG A 548 13.70 -32.07 0.00
CA ARG A 548 12.30 -31.84 -0.35
C ARG A 548 11.74 -30.64 0.38
N VAL A 549 11.28 -29.66 -0.39
CA VAL A 549 10.70 -28.42 0.12
C VAL A 549 9.28 -28.27 -0.41
N GLU A 550 8.32 -28.10 0.48
CA GLU A 550 6.93 -27.81 0.12
C GLU A 550 6.59 -26.36 0.45
N ILE A 551 6.12 -25.61 -0.55
CA ILE A 551 5.67 -24.24 -0.42
C ILE A 551 4.16 -24.22 -0.59
N VAL A 552 3.45 -23.64 0.37
CA VAL A 552 2.02 -23.37 0.30
C VAL A 552 1.84 -21.87 0.32
N ASP A 553 1.39 -21.29 -0.80
CA ASP A 553 1.12 -19.86 -0.93
C ASP A 553 0.00 -19.62 -1.96
N PRO A 554 -1.21 -19.20 -1.54
CA PRO A 554 -2.37 -19.03 -2.44
C PRO A 554 -2.26 -17.82 -3.38
N TYR A 555 -1.25 -16.96 -3.21
CA TYR A 555 -1.18 -15.67 -3.89
C TYR A 555 -0.07 -15.59 -4.93
N ILE A 556 0.50 -16.70 -5.40
CA ILE A 556 1.48 -16.65 -6.50
C ILE A 556 0.76 -16.53 -7.85
N ARG A 557 0.36 -15.32 -8.25
CA ARG A 557 -0.51 -15.09 -9.43
C ARG A 557 0.12 -14.20 -10.50
N VAL A 558 0.79 -13.12 -10.09
CA VAL A 558 1.34 -12.12 -11.02
C VAL A 558 2.87 -12.10 -10.99
N PHE A 559 3.47 -11.46 -11.99
CA PHE A 559 4.92 -11.49 -12.24
C PHE A 559 5.82 -11.28 -11.00
N HIS A 560 5.55 -10.27 -10.17
CA HIS A 560 6.40 -9.99 -8.99
C HIS A 560 6.30 -11.09 -7.92
N GLN A 561 5.16 -11.77 -7.81
CA GLN A 561 4.95 -12.89 -6.89
C GLN A 561 5.65 -14.15 -7.42
N THR A 562 5.56 -14.42 -8.73
CA THR A 562 6.32 -15.52 -9.35
C THR A 562 7.82 -15.27 -9.30
N ARG A 563 8.26 -14.02 -9.43
CA ARG A 563 9.66 -13.63 -9.19
C ARG A 563 10.10 -13.91 -7.76
N ALA A 564 9.23 -13.73 -6.76
CA ALA A 564 9.54 -14.13 -5.39
C ALA A 564 9.76 -15.65 -5.27
N VAL A 565 8.98 -16.48 -5.99
CA VAL A 565 9.26 -17.92 -6.07
C VAL A 565 10.63 -18.19 -6.70
N MET A 566 10.97 -17.50 -7.80
CA MET A 566 12.29 -17.63 -8.42
C MET A 566 13.42 -17.27 -7.45
N GLU A 567 13.30 -16.15 -6.73
CA GLU A 567 14.30 -15.72 -5.75
C GLU A 567 14.38 -16.67 -4.53
N PHE A 568 13.28 -17.34 -4.18
CA PHE A 568 13.28 -18.43 -3.20
C PHE A 568 14.05 -19.64 -3.73
N ILE A 569 13.82 -20.04 -4.99
CA ILE A 569 14.59 -21.11 -5.65
C ILE A 569 16.07 -20.76 -5.70
N GLU A 570 16.44 -19.51 -6.01
CA GLU A 570 17.84 -19.07 -5.92
C GLU A 570 18.43 -19.28 -4.52
N THR A 571 17.62 -19.10 -3.47
CA THR A 571 18.04 -19.37 -2.09
C THR A 571 18.27 -20.87 -1.85
N VAL A 572 17.38 -21.74 -2.35
CA VAL A 572 17.58 -23.20 -2.32
C VAL A 572 18.87 -23.57 -3.05
N VAL A 573 19.11 -23.03 -4.24
CA VAL A 573 20.32 -23.27 -5.05
C VAL A 573 21.59 -22.85 -4.31
N ARG A 574 21.57 -21.72 -3.59
CA ARG A 574 22.71 -21.25 -2.78
C ARG A 574 23.02 -22.15 -1.58
N ARG A 575 22.02 -22.88 -1.07
CA ARG A 575 22.09 -23.65 0.18
C ARG A 575 22.21 -25.16 -0.02
N LYS A 576 21.82 -25.70 -1.18
CA LYS A 576 22.05 -27.11 -1.53
C LYS A 576 23.53 -27.37 -1.87
N ALA A 577 23.97 -28.61 -1.72
CA ALA A 577 25.27 -29.00 -2.26
C ALA A 577 25.24 -28.97 -3.80
N PRO A 578 26.35 -28.64 -4.49
CA PRO A 578 26.40 -28.65 -5.95
C PRO A 578 25.94 -29.98 -6.57
N GLU A 579 26.24 -31.10 -5.92
CA GLU A 579 25.91 -32.47 -6.31
C GLU A 579 24.48 -32.93 -6.00
N ASP A 580 23.77 -32.23 -5.12
CA ASP A 580 22.43 -32.63 -4.69
C ASP A 580 21.35 -32.12 -5.64
N GLU A 581 20.32 -32.93 -5.88
CA GLU A 581 19.06 -32.47 -6.45
C GLU A 581 18.05 -32.23 -5.34
N VAL A 582 17.33 -31.10 -5.42
CA VAL A 582 16.28 -30.73 -4.45
C VAL A 582 14.94 -30.65 -5.16
N GLN A 583 13.92 -31.31 -4.63
CA GLN A 583 12.55 -31.20 -5.11
C GLN A 583 11.83 -30.06 -4.38
N VAL A 584 11.21 -29.16 -5.13
CA VAL A 584 10.44 -28.03 -4.60
C VAL A 584 9.02 -28.11 -5.17
N MET A 585 8.02 -28.28 -4.31
CA MET A 585 6.61 -28.36 -4.68
C MET A 585 5.86 -27.10 -4.24
N LEU A 586 5.31 -26.33 -5.17
CA LEU A 586 4.44 -25.19 -4.89
C LEU A 586 2.95 -25.58 -4.97
N THR A 587 2.20 -25.36 -3.90
CA THR A 587 0.74 -25.40 -3.89
C THR A 587 0.21 -23.96 -3.86
N THR A 588 -0.47 -23.54 -4.93
CA THR A 588 -1.03 -22.18 -5.10
C THR A 588 -2.46 -22.24 -5.67
N VAL A 589 -3.15 -21.09 -5.73
CA VAL A 589 -4.48 -20.95 -6.31
C VAL A 589 -4.37 -20.37 -7.71
N GLU A 590 -5.13 -20.93 -8.65
CA GLU A 590 -5.19 -20.45 -10.04
C GLU A 590 -5.86 -19.05 -10.11
N ASP A 591 -5.30 -18.15 -10.91
CA ASP A 591 -5.85 -16.83 -11.15
C ASP A 591 -7.05 -16.92 -12.10
N GLU A 592 -8.21 -16.41 -11.67
CA GLU A 592 -9.47 -16.47 -12.41
C GLU A 592 -9.42 -15.80 -13.80
N THR A 593 -8.55 -14.81 -13.96
CA THR A 593 -8.50 -13.97 -15.17
C THR A 593 -7.24 -14.18 -16.00
N ARG A 594 -6.14 -14.65 -15.36
CA ARG A 594 -4.80 -14.73 -15.96
C ARG A 594 -4.14 -16.09 -15.77
N ALA A 595 -4.92 -17.17 -15.59
CA ALA A 595 -4.44 -18.54 -15.42
C ALA A 595 -3.34 -18.96 -16.41
N VAL A 596 -3.50 -18.61 -17.69
CA VAL A 596 -2.51 -18.93 -18.74
C VAL A 596 -1.18 -18.21 -18.49
N GLN A 597 -1.23 -16.92 -18.16
CA GLN A 597 -0.03 -16.12 -17.88
C GLN A 597 0.66 -16.55 -16.58
N GLN A 598 -0.12 -16.89 -15.55
CA GLN A 598 0.41 -17.44 -14.30
C GLN A 598 1.15 -18.76 -14.55
N SER A 599 0.55 -19.67 -15.32
CA SER A 599 1.16 -20.95 -15.68
C SER A 599 2.42 -20.79 -16.53
N ASP A 600 2.41 -19.83 -17.47
CA ASP A 600 3.60 -19.49 -18.27
C ASP A 600 4.76 -19.00 -17.39
N TYR A 601 4.49 -18.10 -16.43
CA TYR A 601 5.52 -17.66 -15.50
C TYR A 601 6.06 -18.80 -14.63
N LEU A 602 5.20 -19.68 -14.11
CA LEU A 602 5.63 -20.82 -13.30
C LEU A 602 6.42 -21.85 -14.13
N GLY A 603 6.04 -22.06 -15.39
CA GLY A 603 6.80 -22.88 -16.33
C GLY A 603 8.21 -22.34 -16.58
N GLN A 604 8.35 -21.03 -16.80
CA GLN A 604 9.67 -20.39 -16.94
C GLN A 604 10.54 -20.55 -15.69
N VAL A 605 9.93 -20.51 -14.51
CA VAL A 605 10.61 -20.79 -13.23
C VAL A 605 11.07 -22.24 -13.17
N ALA A 606 10.23 -23.20 -13.56
CA ALA A 606 10.57 -24.62 -13.60
C ALA A 606 11.75 -24.92 -14.54
N ASP A 607 11.72 -24.36 -15.74
CA ASP A 607 12.79 -24.53 -16.73
C ASP A 607 14.12 -23.97 -16.22
N ALA A 608 14.10 -22.78 -15.61
CA ALA A 608 15.30 -22.17 -15.02
C ALA A 608 15.83 -22.95 -13.81
N ALA A 609 14.93 -23.41 -12.93
CA ALA A 609 15.28 -24.17 -11.72
C ALA A 609 15.93 -25.51 -12.06
N ARG A 610 15.43 -26.21 -13.09
CA ARG A 610 15.94 -27.51 -13.53
C ARG A 610 17.41 -27.45 -13.92
N MET A 611 17.82 -26.39 -14.61
CA MET A 611 19.22 -26.17 -15.00
C MET A 611 20.16 -25.99 -13.80
N ALA A 612 19.62 -25.63 -12.64
CA ALA A 612 20.36 -25.43 -11.39
C ALA A 612 20.26 -26.63 -10.43
N GLY A 613 19.73 -27.78 -10.88
CA GLY A 613 19.58 -28.97 -10.05
C GLY A 613 18.43 -28.88 -9.02
N VAL A 614 17.38 -28.11 -9.34
CA VAL A 614 16.17 -28.02 -8.53
C VAL A 614 14.98 -28.47 -9.37
N LEU A 615 14.30 -29.55 -8.96
CA LEU A 615 13.07 -30.02 -9.60
C LEU A 615 11.89 -29.24 -9.01
N PHE A 616 11.51 -28.16 -9.71
CA PHE A 616 10.37 -27.33 -9.32
C PHE A 616 9.09 -27.81 -10.00
N GLU A 617 8.10 -28.15 -9.18
CA GLU A 617 6.76 -28.57 -9.60
C GLU A 617 5.72 -27.68 -8.91
N TRP A 618 4.56 -27.49 -9.54
CA TRP A 618 3.45 -26.77 -8.93
C TRP A 618 2.12 -27.46 -9.17
N ARG A 619 1.17 -27.22 -8.28
CA ARG A 619 -0.22 -27.64 -8.43
C ARG A 619 -1.18 -26.52 -8.03
N PHE A 620 -2.32 -26.48 -8.72
CA PHE A 620 -3.42 -25.59 -8.38
C PHE A 620 -4.43 -26.30 -7.49
N VAL A 621 -4.92 -25.59 -6.48
CA VAL A 621 -5.96 -26.05 -5.56
C VAL A 621 -7.08 -25.03 -5.50
N SER A 622 -8.29 -25.47 -5.12
CA SER A 622 -9.43 -24.57 -4.97
C SER A 622 -9.16 -23.51 -3.88
N ALA A 623 -9.63 -22.28 -4.09
CA ALA A 623 -9.46 -21.19 -3.12
C ALA A 623 -10.02 -21.55 -1.74
N ASP A 624 -11.11 -22.32 -1.69
CA ASP A 624 -11.75 -22.79 -0.46
C ASP A 624 -10.95 -23.85 0.31
N SER A 625 -9.91 -24.41 -0.31
CA SER A 625 -9.08 -25.47 0.27
C SER A 625 -7.72 -24.99 0.80
N LEU A 626 -7.35 -23.73 0.58
CA LEU A 626 -6.03 -23.19 0.94
C LEU A 626 -6.15 -21.91 1.76
N HIS A 627 -6.00 -22.03 3.08
CA HIS A 627 -6.05 -20.88 4.00
C HIS A 627 -4.70 -20.57 4.66
N GLY A 628 -3.75 -21.51 4.66
CA GLY A 628 -2.43 -21.35 5.26
C GLY A 628 -1.36 -20.89 4.26
N ARG A 629 -0.31 -20.24 4.77
CA ARG A 629 0.92 -19.91 4.03
C ARG A 629 2.09 -20.51 4.79
N SER A 630 2.85 -21.41 4.17
CA SER A 630 3.96 -22.08 4.87
C SER A 630 4.99 -22.66 3.93
N ILE A 631 6.21 -22.79 4.43
CA ILE A 631 7.28 -23.59 3.82
C ILE A 631 7.58 -24.74 4.77
N SER A 632 7.61 -25.98 4.27
CA SER A 632 7.97 -27.16 5.06
C SER A 632 9.13 -27.90 4.41
N THR A 633 10.03 -28.44 5.21
CA THR A 633 11.16 -29.25 4.75
C THR A 633 11.09 -30.64 5.39
N GLU A 634 11.65 -31.64 4.72
CA GLU A 634 11.74 -33.00 5.26
C GLU A 634 12.71 -33.12 6.43
N THR A 635 13.53 -32.09 6.67
CA THR A 635 14.39 -31.96 7.87
C THR A 635 13.61 -31.61 9.14
N GLY A 636 12.27 -31.56 9.07
CA GLY A 636 11.37 -31.34 10.20
C GLY A 636 11.07 -29.87 10.50
N TRP A 637 11.46 -28.93 9.63
CA TRP A 637 11.16 -27.52 9.81
C TRP A 637 9.88 -27.13 9.10
N LYS A 638 9.02 -26.38 9.81
CA LYS A 638 7.86 -25.70 9.24
C LYS A 638 7.94 -24.21 9.54
N ILE A 639 7.92 -23.42 8.49
CA ILE A 639 7.98 -21.96 8.51
C ILE A 639 6.58 -21.44 8.15
N VAL A 640 5.87 -20.90 9.14
CA VAL A 640 4.54 -20.30 8.94
C VAL A 640 4.72 -18.83 8.58
N LEU A 641 4.12 -18.42 7.46
CA LEU A 641 4.28 -17.09 6.88
C LEU A 641 2.99 -16.29 7.04
N ASP A 642 3.08 -15.06 7.54
CA ASP A 642 1.92 -14.17 7.51
C ASP A 642 1.53 -13.83 6.08
N ARG A 643 2.47 -13.38 5.25
CA ARG A 643 2.24 -12.86 3.88
C ARG A 643 2.65 -13.79 2.73
N GLY A 644 3.11 -15.00 3.04
CA GLY A 644 3.70 -15.87 2.03
C GLY A 644 5.05 -15.33 1.55
N LEU A 645 5.38 -15.50 0.27
CA LEU A 645 6.64 -15.04 -0.32
C LEU A 645 6.60 -13.55 -0.76
N ASP A 646 5.42 -12.95 -0.90
CA ASP A 646 5.25 -11.56 -1.37
C ASP A 646 5.44 -10.51 -0.24
N ILE A 647 6.60 -10.56 0.42
CA ILE A 647 6.95 -9.72 1.58
C ILE A 647 7.55 -8.37 1.23
N PHE A 648 8.02 -8.15 -0.01
CA PHE A 648 8.68 -6.90 -0.40
C PHE A 648 7.69 -5.86 -0.90
N GLN A 649 7.96 -4.58 -0.65
CA GLN A 649 7.26 -3.48 -1.30
C GLN A 649 7.62 -3.39 -2.78
N ARG A 650 6.82 -2.67 -3.56
CA ARG A 650 7.10 -2.46 -4.99
C ARG A 650 8.37 -1.62 -5.16
N PHE A 651 9.26 -2.04 -6.05
CA PHE A 651 10.51 -1.35 -6.40
C PHE A 651 10.71 -1.33 -7.93
N GLU A 652 11.80 -0.71 -8.43
CA GLU A 652 12.02 -0.52 -9.87
C GLU A 652 12.46 -1.81 -10.60
N MET A 653 11.55 -2.74 -10.80
CA MET A 653 11.88 -4.04 -11.42
C MET A 653 12.41 -3.92 -12.86
N ASN A 654 11.97 -2.89 -13.60
CA ASN A 654 12.31 -2.72 -15.02
C ASN A 654 13.65 -2.02 -15.26
N ASN A 655 14.25 -1.42 -14.22
CA ASN A 655 15.54 -0.77 -14.33
C ASN A 655 16.66 -1.78 -14.08
N ALA A 656 17.31 -2.25 -15.15
CA ALA A 656 18.39 -3.24 -15.08
C ALA A 656 19.59 -2.81 -14.20
N PHE A 657 19.72 -1.51 -13.90
CA PHE A 657 20.77 -0.95 -13.04
C PHE A 657 20.32 -0.64 -11.61
N SER A 658 19.04 -0.85 -11.25
CA SER A 658 18.58 -0.78 -9.86
C SER A 658 19.20 -1.91 -9.05
N ILE A 659 19.93 -1.57 -7.99
CA ILE A 659 20.67 -2.54 -7.16
C ILE A 659 19.68 -3.43 -6.40
N GLU A 660 18.51 -2.89 -6.05
CA GLU A 660 17.39 -3.58 -5.44
C GLU A 660 16.95 -4.79 -6.27
N ASN A 661 17.16 -4.80 -7.60
CA ASN A 661 16.87 -5.99 -8.41
C ASN A 661 17.71 -7.21 -8.05
N ARG A 662 18.91 -7.02 -7.51
CA ARG A 662 19.88 -8.10 -7.23
C ARG A 662 20.08 -8.35 -5.74
N LEU A 663 19.92 -7.31 -4.90
CA LEU A 663 20.13 -7.39 -3.45
C LEU A 663 18.80 -7.16 -2.72
N GLN A 664 18.23 -8.24 -2.19
CA GLN A 664 16.96 -8.20 -1.45
C GLN A 664 17.05 -7.36 -0.18
N GLU A 665 18.21 -7.34 0.46
CA GLU A 665 18.48 -6.61 1.71
C GLU A 665 18.34 -5.09 1.56
N LEU A 666 18.35 -4.56 0.33
CA LEU A 666 18.14 -3.14 0.07
C LEU A 666 16.67 -2.77 -0.19
N ARG A 667 15.78 -3.77 -0.31
CA ARG A 667 14.35 -3.59 -0.53
C ARG A 667 13.64 -3.35 0.79
N ALA A 668 12.68 -2.45 0.78
CA ALA A 668 11.75 -2.27 1.89
C ALA A 668 10.74 -3.43 1.93
N VAL A 669 10.44 -3.95 3.11
CA VAL A 669 9.41 -4.98 3.32
C VAL A 669 8.04 -4.37 3.64
N LYS A 670 6.97 -5.08 3.32
CA LYS A 670 5.63 -4.90 3.91
C LYS A 670 5.70 -5.37 5.36
N GLY A 671 4.85 -4.89 6.28
CA GLY A 671 4.83 -5.44 7.64
C GLY A 671 4.34 -6.90 7.66
N PHE A 672 5.08 -7.83 8.26
CA PHE A 672 4.76 -9.27 8.29
C PHE A 672 5.41 -9.96 9.48
N TYR A 673 4.97 -11.19 9.78
CA TYR A 673 5.66 -12.06 10.73
C TYR A 673 5.99 -13.42 10.10
N VAL A 674 6.98 -14.10 10.71
CA VAL A 674 7.40 -15.46 10.38
C VAL A 674 7.52 -16.25 11.67
N THR A 675 6.94 -17.45 11.70
CA THR A 675 7.08 -18.38 12.82
C THR A 675 7.80 -19.63 12.37
N TYR A 676 8.89 -19.98 13.05
CA TYR A 676 9.69 -21.17 12.84
C TYR A 676 9.32 -22.21 13.88
N VAL A 677 8.87 -23.37 13.42
CA VAL A 677 8.43 -24.47 14.27
C VAL A 677 9.18 -25.72 13.85
N ARG A 678 9.71 -26.46 14.83
CA ARG A 678 10.25 -27.79 14.59
C ARG A 678 9.11 -28.77 14.80
N GLN A 679 8.76 -29.47 13.74
CA GLN A 679 7.86 -30.59 13.85
C GLN A 679 8.67 -31.77 14.44
N PRO A 680 8.19 -32.42 15.52
CA PRO A 680 8.87 -33.60 16.03
C PRO A 680 9.03 -34.61 14.88
N GLU A 681 10.19 -35.25 14.79
CA GLU A 681 10.33 -36.48 14.01
C GLU A 681 9.37 -37.50 14.63
N GLU A 682 8.16 -37.57 14.11
CA GLU A 682 7.50 -38.86 14.08
C GLU A 682 8.40 -39.77 13.26
N LEU A 683 9.13 -40.65 13.98
CA LEU A 683 9.74 -41.88 13.50
C LEU A 683 9.58 -42.04 11.98
N THR A 684 10.61 -41.65 11.25
CA THR A 684 10.84 -42.04 9.86
C THR A 684 11.27 -43.51 9.82
N GLU A 685 10.37 -44.38 10.25
CA GLU A 685 10.07 -45.63 9.55
C GLU A 685 8.56 -45.59 9.28
N PRO A 686 8.08 -46.03 8.12
CA PRO A 686 6.71 -45.77 7.68
C PRO A 686 5.72 -46.27 8.72
N LYS A 687 5.17 -45.34 9.52
CA LYS A 687 4.06 -45.65 10.41
C LYS A 687 2.84 -45.90 9.53
N SER A 688 2.67 -47.20 9.30
CA SER A 688 1.41 -47.88 9.07
C SER A 688 0.34 -47.45 10.07
N GLU A 689 -0.28 -46.29 9.86
CA GLU A 689 -1.71 -46.15 10.16
C GLU A 689 -2.45 -46.75 8.97
N THR A 690 -2.62 -48.08 9.02
CA THR A 690 -3.32 -48.90 8.03
C THR A 690 -2.94 -48.60 6.59
N GLY A 691 -2.20 -49.52 5.96
CA GLY A 691 -2.10 -49.60 4.50
C GLY A 691 -3.45 -49.89 3.84
N ALA A 692 -4.43 -49.02 4.04
CA ALA A 692 -5.51 -48.81 3.12
C ALA A 692 -5.03 -47.65 2.24
N ASP A 693 -4.66 -47.98 1.01
CA ASP A 693 -4.72 -47.04 -0.12
C ASP A 693 -5.92 -46.09 0.11
N PRO A 694 -5.82 -44.75 -0.01
CA PRO A 694 -6.95 -43.84 0.27
C PRO A 694 -8.26 -44.25 -0.43
N ILE A 695 -8.13 -44.96 -1.55
CA ILE A 695 -9.25 -45.60 -2.25
C ILE A 695 -9.86 -46.79 -1.48
N LEU A 696 -9.10 -47.61 -0.75
CA LEU A 696 -9.58 -48.70 0.10
C LEU A 696 -10.36 -48.16 1.31
N GLU A 697 -9.92 -47.04 1.88
CA GLU A 697 -10.70 -46.34 2.90
C GLU A 697 -12.02 -45.82 2.30
N LEU A 698 -11.99 -45.32 1.06
CA LEU A 698 -13.18 -44.88 0.31
C LEU A 698 -14.13 -46.05 0.01
N VAL A 699 -13.61 -47.22 -0.37
CA VAL A 699 -14.38 -48.46 -0.61
C VAL A 699 -15.05 -48.95 0.67
N SER A 700 -14.33 -48.93 1.80
CA SER A 700 -14.88 -49.37 3.10
C SER A 700 -16.13 -48.59 3.52
N LYS A 701 -16.20 -47.30 3.16
CA LYS A 701 -17.31 -46.39 3.50
C LYS A 701 -18.58 -46.61 2.66
N GLY A 702 -18.55 -47.45 1.62
CA GLY A 702 -19.74 -47.85 0.84
C GLY A 702 -20.30 -46.79 -0.13
N GLU A 703 -21.26 -47.21 -0.96
CA GLU A 703 -21.93 -46.31 -1.91
C GLU A 703 -22.65 -45.14 -1.23
N SER A 704 -22.64 -44.00 -1.89
CA SER A 704 -23.24 -42.75 -1.42
C SER A 704 -23.60 -41.84 -2.61
N LYS A 705 -24.04 -40.62 -2.35
CA LYS A 705 -24.37 -39.64 -3.40
C LYS A 705 -23.19 -39.30 -4.32
N ASP A 706 -21.97 -39.50 -3.85
CA ASP A 706 -20.69 -39.19 -4.49
C ASP A 706 -19.80 -40.44 -4.68
N ARG A 707 -20.31 -41.65 -4.43
CA ARG A 707 -19.58 -42.92 -4.63
C ARG A 707 -20.50 -44.00 -5.18
N GLU A 708 -20.07 -44.66 -6.24
CA GLU A 708 -20.80 -45.74 -6.91
C GLU A 708 -19.86 -46.92 -7.17
N PHE A 709 -20.33 -48.15 -6.98
CA PHE A 709 -19.56 -49.37 -7.27
C PHE A 709 -20.23 -50.19 -8.38
N LYS A 710 -19.40 -50.84 -9.19
CA LYS A 710 -19.82 -51.78 -10.22
C LYS A 710 -18.90 -52.99 -10.17
N SER A 711 -19.47 -54.19 -10.11
CA SER A 711 -18.69 -55.42 -10.03
C SER A 711 -17.83 -55.65 -11.28
N SER A 712 -18.25 -55.11 -12.43
CA SER A 712 -17.59 -55.31 -13.72
C SER A 712 -18.03 -54.26 -14.73
N LEU A 713 -17.22 -54.06 -15.79
CA LEU A 713 -17.60 -53.24 -16.95
C LEU A 713 -18.60 -53.96 -17.85
N ARG A 714 -18.43 -55.27 -18.11
CA ARG A 714 -19.27 -56.03 -19.06
C ARG A 714 -19.39 -57.53 -18.81
N TRP A 715 -18.79 -58.07 -17.76
CA TRP A 715 -18.89 -59.49 -17.37
C TRP A 715 -19.99 -59.69 -16.33
N ASN A 716 -21.01 -60.47 -16.68
CA ASN A 716 -22.09 -60.82 -15.75
C ASN A 716 -21.68 -62.06 -14.95
N PHE A 717 -21.46 -61.89 -13.65
CA PHE A 717 -21.05 -62.96 -12.74
C PHE A 717 -22.16 -63.99 -12.44
N GLN A 718 -23.44 -63.67 -12.67
CA GLN A 718 -24.54 -64.61 -12.47
C GLN A 718 -24.73 -65.53 -13.68
N ASP A 719 -24.65 -64.97 -14.87
CA ASP A 719 -24.88 -65.68 -16.13
C ASP A 719 -23.59 -66.22 -16.78
N GLU A 720 -22.43 -65.91 -16.20
CA GLU A 720 -21.07 -66.23 -16.69
C GLU A 720 -20.85 -65.92 -18.18
N LYS A 721 -21.34 -64.77 -18.63
CA LYS A 721 -21.25 -64.32 -20.03
C LYS A 721 -21.06 -62.80 -20.13
N ILE A 722 -20.67 -62.34 -21.32
CA ILE A 722 -20.61 -60.91 -21.64
C ILE A 722 -22.03 -60.34 -21.69
N ASP A 723 -22.26 -59.25 -20.97
CA ASP A 723 -23.48 -58.47 -20.98
C ASP A 723 -23.17 -57.00 -21.28
N THR A 724 -23.46 -56.58 -22.52
CA THR A 724 -23.23 -55.20 -22.96
C THR A 724 -24.16 -54.20 -22.30
N ALA A 725 -25.25 -54.64 -21.65
CA ALA A 725 -26.10 -53.74 -20.87
C ALA A 725 -25.39 -53.21 -19.61
N MET A 726 -24.34 -53.89 -19.13
CA MET A 726 -23.54 -53.42 -18.00
C MET A 726 -22.66 -52.21 -18.35
N GLU A 727 -22.17 -52.12 -19.59
CA GLU A 727 -21.44 -50.93 -20.08
C GLU A 727 -22.33 -49.68 -19.98
N GLN A 728 -23.63 -49.83 -20.26
CA GLN A 728 -24.60 -48.75 -20.13
C GLN A 728 -24.76 -48.29 -18.67
N ALA A 729 -24.68 -49.20 -17.69
CA ALA A 729 -24.79 -48.86 -16.28
C ALA A 729 -23.60 -47.99 -15.81
N VAL A 730 -22.39 -48.25 -16.33
CA VAL A 730 -21.19 -47.43 -16.09
C VAL A 730 -21.38 -46.00 -16.63
N LEU A 731 -21.90 -45.87 -17.85
CA LEU A 731 -22.21 -44.57 -18.46
C LEU A 731 -23.23 -43.78 -17.64
N VAL A 732 -24.32 -44.45 -17.21
CA VAL A 732 -25.35 -43.83 -16.36
C VAL A 732 -24.76 -43.34 -15.03
N ALA A 733 -23.87 -44.11 -14.40
CA ALA A 733 -23.22 -43.72 -13.16
C ALA A 733 -22.36 -42.46 -13.31
N ILE A 734 -21.55 -42.39 -14.36
CA ILE A 734 -20.67 -41.24 -14.63
C ILE A 734 -21.50 -39.98 -14.89
N ALA A 735 -22.53 -40.06 -15.73
CA ALA A 735 -23.41 -38.92 -15.97
C ALA A 735 -24.15 -38.47 -14.71
N ALA A 736 -24.63 -39.42 -13.90
CA ALA A 736 -25.32 -39.12 -12.64
C ALA A 736 -24.39 -38.38 -11.65
N LEU A 737 -23.14 -38.83 -11.51
CA LEU A 737 -22.14 -38.18 -10.67
C LEU A 737 -21.83 -36.75 -11.17
N ALA A 738 -21.56 -36.59 -12.47
CA ALA A 738 -21.27 -35.29 -13.08
C ALA A 738 -22.42 -34.28 -12.92
N ASN A 739 -23.67 -34.72 -13.10
CA ASN A 739 -24.87 -33.90 -12.97
C ASN A 739 -25.23 -33.56 -11.51
N THR A 740 -24.59 -34.19 -10.52
CA THR A 740 -24.89 -33.98 -9.09
C THR A 740 -23.81 -33.17 -8.39
N SER A 741 -22.89 -33.82 -7.67
CA SER A 741 -21.81 -33.19 -6.91
C SER A 741 -20.42 -33.55 -7.43
N GLY A 742 -20.31 -34.35 -8.49
CA GLY A 742 -19.11 -35.13 -8.75
C GLY A 742 -19.00 -36.32 -7.78
N GLY A 743 -17.92 -37.09 -7.89
CA GLY A 743 -17.66 -38.25 -7.03
C GLY A 743 -16.75 -39.28 -7.69
N VAL A 744 -16.74 -40.51 -7.18
CA VAL A 744 -15.90 -41.60 -7.69
C VAL A 744 -16.76 -42.82 -8.06
N LEU A 745 -16.51 -43.39 -9.24
CA LEU A 745 -17.05 -44.68 -9.66
C LEU A 745 -15.93 -45.74 -9.59
N CYS A 746 -16.13 -46.82 -8.85
CA CYS A 746 -15.20 -47.95 -8.83
C CYS A 746 -15.77 -49.15 -9.61
N ILE A 747 -14.98 -49.72 -10.53
CA ILE A 747 -15.30 -50.89 -11.34
C ILE A 747 -14.38 -52.05 -10.94
N GLY A 748 -14.95 -53.22 -10.64
CA GLY A 748 -14.25 -54.36 -10.04
C GLY A 748 -14.60 -54.57 -8.55
N ILE A 749 -15.67 -53.93 -8.06
CA ILE A 749 -16.14 -53.99 -6.67
C ILE A 749 -17.63 -54.31 -6.64
N ASP A 750 -18.05 -55.34 -5.90
CA ASP A 750 -19.45 -55.73 -5.77
C ASP A 750 -20.23 -54.86 -4.77
N ASP A 751 -21.56 -55.03 -4.73
CA ASP A 751 -22.46 -54.27 -3.83
C ASP A 751 -22.18 -54.55 -2.33
N ASN A 752 -21.49 -55.65 -2.02
CA ASN A 752 -21.06 -56.01 -0.66
C ASN A 752 -19.68 -55.43 -0.31
N LYS A 753 -19.10 -54.60 -1.19
CA LYS A 753 -17.77 -53.98 -1.06
C LYS A 753 -16.61 -54.96 -1.21
N ASN A 754 -16.84 -56.15 -1.75
CA ASN A 754 -15.78 -57.09 -2.06
C ASN A 754 -15.12 -56.69 -3.38
N ILE A 755 -13.79 -56.71 -3.41
CA ILE A 755 -13.02 -56.55 -4.65
C ILE A 755 -13.11 -57.87 -5.42
N VAL A 756 -13.88 -57.87 -6.50
CA VAL A 756 -14.08 -59.05 -7.37
C VAL A 756 -13.10 -59.08 -8.54
N GLY A 757 -12.46 -57.94 -8.82
CA GLY A 757 -11.41 -57.81 -9.80
C GLY A 757 -11.89 -57.61 -11.24
N LEU A 758 -11.00 -57.12 -12.10
CA LEU A 758 -11.23 -56.87 -13.53
C LEU A 758 -10.77 -58.03 -14.42
N GLU A 759 -10.27 -59.13 -13.86
CA GLU A 759 -9.65 -60.24 -14.62
C GLU A 759 -10.65 -60.93 -15.55
N ARG A 760 -11.92 -61.01 -15.11
CA ARG A 760 -13.02 -61.52 -15.95
C ARG A 760 -13.35 -60.56 -17.09
N ASP A 761 -13.27 -59.25 -16.86
CA ASP A 761 -13.36 -58.26 -17.93
C ASP A 761 -12.16 -58.38 -18.87
N TYR A 762 -10.93 -58.48 -18.36
CA TYR A 762 -9.71 -58.63 -19.14
C TYR A 762 -9.83 -59.79 -20.14
N ALA A 763 -10.28 -60.97 -19.69
CA ALA A 763 -10.44 -62.16 -20.52
C ALA A 763 -11.39 -61.97 -21.73
N THR A 764 -12.23 -60.94 -21.73
CA THR A 764 -13.18 -60.68 -22.82
C THR A 764 -12.58 -59.83 -23.95
N PHE A 765 -11.44 -59.15 -23.74
CA PHE A 765 -10.82 -58.25 -24.71
C PHE A 765 -9.77 -58.96 -25.59
N ARG A 766 -9.47 -58.37 -26.76
CA ARG A 766 -8.40 -58.87 -27.64
C ARG A 766 -7.02 -58.83 -26.98
N LYS A 767 -6.77 -57.83 -26.14
CA LYS A 767 -5.61 -57.75 -25.25
C LYS A 767 -6.12 -58.04 -23.84
N PRO A 768 -5.91 -59.25 -23.29
CA PRO A 768 -6.49 -59.64 -22.02
C PRO A 768 -5.67 -59.11 -20.84
N ASN A 769 -5.55 -57.78 -20.74
CA ASN A 769 -4.79 -57.08 -19.71
C ASN A 769 -5.37 -55.68 -19.45
N ARG A 770 -4.79 -54.97 -18.47
CA ARG A 770 -5.16 -53.59 -18.09
C ARG A 770 -5.27 -52.66 -19.31
N ASP A 771 -4.25 -52.63 -20.17
CA ASP A 771 -4.24 -51.74 -21.34
C ASP A 771 -5.43 -51.99 -22.28
N GLY A 772 -5.85 -53.25 -22.43
CA GLY A 772 -7.02 -53.61 -23.25
C GLY A 772 -8.34 -53.12 -22.65
N PHE A 773 -8.46 -53.15 -21.32
CA PHE A 773 -9.60 -52.60 -20.59
C PHE A 773 -9.63 -51.08 -20.66
N GLU A 774 -8.50 -50.41 -20.38
CA GLU A 774 -8.38 -48.95 -20.39
C GLU A 774 -8.75 -48.38 -21.75
N LEU A 775 -8.26 -48.99 -22.84
CA LEU A 775 -8.60 -48.58 -24.19
C LEU A 775 -10.10 -48.74 -24.47
N ARG A 776 -10.73 -49.86 -24.07
CA ARG A 776 -12.18 -50.05 -24.24
C ARG A 776 -12.97 -49.01 -23.44
N LEU A 777 -12.59 -48.79 -22.19
CA LEU A 777 -13.26 -47.85 -21.30
C LEU A 777 -13.17 -46.44 -21.90
N HIS A 778 -11.98 -46.00 -22.31
CA HIS A 778 -11.79 -44.72 -22.97
C HIS A 778 -12.64 -44.60 -24.26
N ASP A 779 -12.62 -45.60 -25.14
CA ASP A 779 -13.43 -45.59 -26.37
C ASP A 779 -14.94 -45.50 -26.08
N LEU A 780 -15.41 -46.21 -25.06
CA LEU A 780 -16.80 -46.18 -24.62
C LEU A 780 -17.19 -44.80 -24.09
N LEU A 781 -16.35 -44.20 -23.24
CA LEU A 781 -16.59 -42.89 -22.64
C LEU A 781 -16.56 -41.78 -23.68
N VAL A 782 -15.58 -41.80 -24.59
CA VAL A 782 -15.48 -40.81 -25.67
C VAL A 782 -16.63 -40.93 -26.67
N ALA A 783 -17.09 -42.15 -26.97
CA ALA A 783 -18.25 -42.36 -27.84
C ALA A 783 -19.54 -41.78 -27.25
N GLU A 784 -19.71 -41.80 -25.92
CA GLU A 784 -20.92 -41.32 -25.26
C GLU A 784 -20.85 -39.82 -24.89
N PHE A 785 -19.74 -39.37 -24.28
CA PHE A 785 -19.61 -38.04 -23.69
C PHE A 785 -18.72 -37.07 -24.48
N GLY A 786 -17.96 -37.59 -25.46
CA GLY A 786 -17.01 -36.80 -26.25
C GLY A 786 -15.67 -36.55 -25.55
N GLN A 787 -14.64 -36.30 -26.36
CA GLN A 787 -13.25 -36.17 -25.91
C GLN A 787 -13.04 -35.06 -24.88
N ALA A 788 -13.68 -33.90 -25.08
CA ALA A 788 -13.51 -32.74 -24.20
C ALA A 788 -14.02 -33.02 -22.78
N PHE A 789 -15.16 -33.70 -22.65
CA PHE A 789 -15.69 -34.08 -21.34
C PHE A 789 -14.76 -35.07 -20.65
N CYS A 790 -14.33 -36.13 -21.36
CA CYS A 790 -13.43 -37.13 -20.81
C CYS A 790 -12.12 -36.53 -20.29
N THR A 791 -11.48 -35.62 -21.05
CA THR A 791 -10.20 -35.02 -20.66
C THR A 791 -10.33 -34.01 -19.52
N SER A 792 -11.41 -33.24 -19.46
CA SER A 792 -11.56 -32.13 -18.50
C SER A 792 -12.28 -32.51 -17.21
N PHE A 793 -13.08 -33.58 -17.22
CA PHE A 793 -13.98 -33.94 -16.12
C PHE A 793 -13.77 -35.35 -15.56
N LEU A 794 -13.04 -36.24 -16.25
CA LEU A 794 -12.77 -37.60 -15.78
C LEU A 794 -11.27 -37.82 -15.52
N GLU A 795 -10.94 -38.51 -14.44
CA GLU A 795 -9.59 -38.98 -14.16
C GLU A 795 -9.68 -40.47 -13.79
N THR A 796 -8.97 -41.33 -14.53
CA THR A 796 -9.02 -42.79 -14.36
C THR A 796 -7.74 -43.26 -13.68
N ALA A 797 -7.88 -44.02 -12.61
CA ALA A 797 -6.80 -44.67 -11.90
C ALA A 797 -7.10 -46.17 -11.74
N PHE A 798 -6.05 -46.99 -11.65
CA PHE A 798 -6.19 -48.43 -11.45
C PHE A 798 -5.39 -48.85 -10.23
N HIS A 799 -6.04 -49.64 -9.37
CA HIS A 799 -5.52 -50.10 -8.10
C HIS A 799 -5.47 -51.63 -8.10
N GLN A 800 -4.58 -52.22 -7.32
CA GLN A 800 -4.45 -53.66 -7.17
C GLN A 800 -4.45 -54.03 -5.69
N VAL A 801 -5.32 -54.97 -5.33
CA VAL A 801 -5.49 -55.43 -3.94
C VAL A 801 -5.66 -56.94 -3.96
N ASP A 802 -4.86 -57.66 -3.17
CA ASP A 802 -4.84 -59.12 -3.10
C ASP A 802 -4.70 -59.82 -4.48
N GLY A 803 -3.99 -59.17 -5.41
CA GLY A 803 -3.77 -59.67 -6.77
C GLY A 803 -4.94 -59.47 -7.74
N LEU A 804 -6.00 -58.76 -7.32
CA LEU A 804 -7.13 -58.38 -8.15
C LEU A 804 -7.06 -56.89 -8.49
N ASP A 805 -7.19 -56.58 -9.78
CA ASP A 805 -7.22 -55.19 -10.27
C ASP A 805 -8.64 -54.60 -10.17
N PHE A 806 -8.75 -53.33 -9.78
CA PHE A 806 -9.99 -52.56 -9.95
C PHE A 806 -9.69 -51.14 -10.45
N CYS A 807 -10.67 -50.53 -11.10
CA CYS A 807 -10.55 -49.21 -11.73
C CYS A 807 -11.38 -48.19 -10.96
N ALA A 808 -10.81 -47.02 -10.67
CA ALA A 808 -11.48 -45.88 -10.07
C ALA A 808 -11.53 -44.72 -11.06
N ILE A 809 -12.73 -44.18 -11.29
CA ILE A 809 -12.96 -43.04 -12.17
C ILE A 809 -13.46 -41.87 -11.32
N SER A 810 -12.61 -40.87 -11.13
CA SER A 810 -12.97 -39.61 -10.48
C SER A 810 -13.72 -38.73 -11.47
N VAL A 811 -14.95 -38.35 -11.12
CA VAL A 811 -15.87 -37.57 -11.94
C VAL A 811 -16.05 -36.19 -11.33
N ARG A 812 -15.62 -35.14 -12.04
CA ARG A 812 -15.86 -33.74 -11.65
C ARG A 812 -17.30 -33.34 -11.94
N ARG A 813 -17.83 -32.46 -11.08
CA ARG A 813 -19.16 -31.88 -11.27
C ARG A 813 -19.20 -31.04 -12.55
N SER A 814 -20.13 -31.34 -13.45
CA SER A 814 -20.41 -30.52 -14.64
C SER A 814 -21.45 -29.45 -14.33
N ARG A 815 -21.23 -28.23 -14.82
CA ARG A 815 -22.23 -27.15 -14.81
C ARG A 815 -23.28 -27.34 -15.90
N ASP A 816 -22.86 -27.84 -17.06
CA ASP A 816 -23.75 -28.20 -18.16
C ASP A 816 -24.34 -29.60 -17.97
N PRO A 817 -25.59 -29.86 -18.42
CA PRO A 817 -26.19 -31.19 -18.33
C PRO A 817 -25.42 -32.22 -19.17
N ILE A 818 -25.05 -33.33 -18.54
CA ILE A 818 -24.46 -34.50 -19.19
C ILE A 818 -25.56 -35.51 -19.50
N TYR A 819 -25.67 -35.87 -20.78
CA TYR A 819 -26.70 -36.76 -21.29
C TYR A 819 -26.15 -38.17 -21.50
N VAL A 820 -27.03 -39.15 -21.39
CA VAL A 820 -26.76 -40.55 -21.73
C VAL A 820 -27.80 -41.03 -22.74
N THR A 821 -27.36 -41.76 -23.75
CA THR A 821 -28.17 -42.32 -24.81
C THR A 821 -28.87 -43.58 -24.33
N LYS A 822 -30.21 -43.60 -24.37
CA LYS A 822 -31.06 -44.73 -24.01
C LYS A 822 -31.87 -45.18 -25.22
N ALA A 823 -31.80 -46.46 -25.55
CA ALA A 823 -32.63 -47.07 -26.60
C ALA A 823 -33.98 -47.54 -26.04
N ASP A 824 -35.07 -47.25 -26.75
CA ASP A 824 -36.40 -47.72 -26.41
C ASP A 824 -36.52 -49.24 -26.65
N LYS A 825 -37.00 -49.98 -25.65
CA LYS A 825 -37.06 -51.46 -25.66
C LYS A 825 -38.03 -52.04 -26.70
N LYS A 826 -38.94 -51.25 -27.27
CA LYS A 826 -39.95 -51.72 -28.24
C LYS A 826 -39.69 -51.24 -29.66
N SER A 827 -39.10 -50.06 -29.84
CA SER A 827 -38.90 -49.42 -31.15
C SER A 827 -37.43 -49.30 -31.58
N GLY A 828 -36.48 -49.49 -30.67
CA GLY A 828 -35.05 -49.30 -30.93
C GLY A 828 -34.63 -47.84 -31.13
N ALA A 829 -35.55 -46.87 -31.00
CA ALA A 829 -35.25 -45.45 -31.11
C ALA A 829 -34.35 -44.98 -29.95
N LYS A 830 -33.32 -44.20 -30.26
CA LYS A 830 -32.38 -43.65 -29.27
C LYS A 830 -32.86 -42.28 -28.78
N SER A 831 -32.79 -42.06 -27.47
CA SER A 831 -33.15 -40.80 -26.81
C SER A 831 -32.07 -40.39 -25.81
N SER A 832 -31.82 -39.09 -25.66
CA SER A 832 -30.87 -38.55 -24.69
C SER A 832 -31.59 -38.25 -23.37
N VAL A 833 -31.14 -38.86 -22.29
CA VAL A 833 -31.74 -38.74 -20.95
C VAL A 833 -30.71 -38.26 -19.93
N ILE A 834 -31.17 -37.57 -18.89
CA ILE A 834 -30.34 -37.04 -17.81
C ILE A 834 -30.55 -37.89 -16.57
N TYR A 835 -29.46 -38.31 -15.95
CA TYR A 835 -29.47 -38.96 -14.65
C TYR A 835 -28.84 -38.07 -13.58
N THR A 836 -29.33 -38.17 -12.34
CA THR A 836 -28.74 -37.55 -11.14
C THR A 836 -28.68 -38.55 -9.99
N ARG A 837 -27.84 -38.30 -8.98
CA ARG A 837 -27.71 -39.13 -7.78
C ARG A 837 -28.73 -38.69 -6.73
N VAL A 838 -29.54 -39.64 -6.27
CA VAL A 838 -30.43 -39.50 -5.11
C VAL A 838 -30.09 -40.60 -4.12
N GLY A 839 -29.42 -40.24 -3.03
CA GLY A 839 -28.83 -41.22 -2.10
C GLY A 839 -27.75 -42.05 -2.81
N ASN A 840 -27.81 -43.37 -2.71
CA ASN A 840 -26.93 -44.30 -3.42
C ASN A 840 -27.51 -44.78 -4.78
N SER A 841 -28.54 -44.12 -5.32
CA SER A 841 -29.19 -44.54 -6.57
C SER A 841 -29.12 -43.46 -7.66
N SER A 842 -28.95 -43.89 -8.91
CA SER A 842 -29.02 -43.03 -10.09
C SER A 842 -30.46 -42.96 -10.60
N ARG A 843 -31.06 -41.77 -10.64
CA ARG A 843 -32.45 -41.54 -11.08
C ARG A 843 -32.50 -40.72 -12.35
N GLU A 844 -33.30 -41.18 -13.29
CA GLU A 844 -33.63 -40.44 -14.52
C GLU A 844 -34.52 -39.26 -14.15
N LEU A 845 -34.17 -38.07 -14.65
CA LEU A 845 -35.01 -36.89 -14.52
C LEU A 845 -35.94 -36.78 -15.73
N SER A 846 -37.21 -36.48 -15.47
CA SER A 846 -38.11 -36.01 -16.53
C SER A 846 -37.62 -34.67 -17.10
N VAL A 847 -38.07 -34.31 -18.30
CA VAL A 847 -37.69 -33.05 -18.95
C VAL A 847 -38.00 -31.84 -18.04
N GLU A 848 -39.16 -31.86 -17.36
CA GLU A 848 -39.56 -30.80 -16.45
C GLU A 848 -38.66 -30.73 -15.19
N GLU A 849 -38.33 -31.88 -14.59
CA GLU A 849 -37.42 -31.95 -13.45
C GLU A 849 -36.01 -31.48 -13.82
N ALA A 850 -35.50 -31.86 -14.99
CA ALA A 850 -34.18 -31.45 -15.46
C ALA A 850 -34.10 -29.93 -15.65
N LEU A 851 -35.11 -29.31 -16.27
CA LEU A 851 -35.15 -27.85 -16.45
C LEU A 851 -35.15 -27.11 -15.11
N ASN A 852 -35.96 -27.56 -14.15
CA ASN A 852 -35.99 -26.96 -12.81
C ASN A 852 -34.68 -27.20 -12.03
N TYR A 853 -34.13 -28.40 -12.13
CA TYR A 853 -32.92 -28.80 -11.43
C TYR A 853 -31.69 -27.98 -11.87
N PHE A 854 -31.49 -27.78 -13.18
CA PHE A 854 -30.34 -27.00 -13.67
C PHE A 854 -30.56 -25.48 -13.59
N LYS A 855 -31.80 -24.99 -13.64
CA LYS A 855 -32.09 -23.55 -13.49
C LYS A 855 -31.77 -23.02 -12.09
N ASN A 856 -31.96 -23.83 -11.05
CA ASN A 856 -31.65 -23.48 -9.66
C ASN A 856 -30.17 -23.72 -9.29
N ARG A 857 -29.33 -24.12 -10.25
CA ARG A 857 -27.93 -24.55 -10.06
C ARG A 857 -26.91 -23.51 -10.58
N LEU A 858 -27.39 -22.48 -11.28
CA LEU A 858 -26.69 -21.25 -11.70
C LEU A 858 -26.88 -20.17 -10.64
#